data_AF-A0A6A3JQV2-F1
#
_entry.id   AF-A0A6A3JQV2-F1
#
_cell.length_a   1.000
_cell.length_b   1.000
_cell.length_c   1.000
_cell.angle_alpha   90.00
_cell.angle_beta   90.00
_cell.angle_gamma   90.00
#
_symmetry.space_group_name_H-M   'P 1'
#
loop_
_entity.id
_entity.type
_entity.pdbx_description
1 polymer ?
#
loop_
_entity_poly.entity_id
_entity_poly.type
_entity_poly.pdbx_seq_one_letter_code
_entity_poly.pdbx_strand_id
1 'polypeptide(L)'
;MFWRLVWGVYDACWRTWYAVHVEHKGAYSLERLRVLHHFLDQQSSSTTSTVLNFVVAIVTPLPCLAISLASEAIPLEPPEDGPRANRMFWVRSWVVMGSFTLALLLPMHHPMITPIPERKAWLCIMSAGISAVYTGIHFAVALVLGFPVPFSYLTLNMVWISLIITGLGVYMGPTCRASACVRQCLKHHAIFIYAASSLAVVYPLFNYAFLSARGYASAQLLLTFALPIIKMMEKLLLYHATTHTSDLQPVFIAFNVEVFNALFVSSCMRHTTSMSVTITLVVADFVGACAALYGLQNTMLHIDELSLKLGKATRVQMVEIAVLIANRYHPDTLVEAQGTHELQTAVSVTPWADENHANWDEVSNSTSQDSKNDNIRGGDVDTVVKSPSSPSTVVWMKKTTSFKASTIVPAATNSLSPFRRGPSVDEMASRLEDSAGPEDIEDVLEEIKEYGVPVRDFRLRLGPYEPSLGVHDPRHFHFREPEPGDLDQLNIDWDTMFSYMPGLKRLDLTEVSLLSRHIPQILEAVSKSCQNLEILILPSKNDFFGSVKEVVVNRLLVALIPALEKWYLVSGGLRQLTMASCEQEENLRCSQQYVEAVARFCPRIEYVDGYGQALNSEKEPCSNMWSISLETWQAFNASCTSLRAFNWTVVPFGDPFFRVFGEYVKPQLTSLSFSANMRWGYDYYLRRFPGSVVRVDEMSVTQLYIEIDHYTNEESHERYVDPFVYGDEFWEAVAQYCPLLEAIEMLDSSDQPLYNMRPIDTMTSRTLVALADLKWLRQCTIGPARLAGNDIFEYLCRASSTGGHVAEREFNISIGGHESNRLAKFYAVVVVFLKLLAETSEETLGAASCSMKPHLHITNPYNSKVRQIWAEGYMRDELKPVLAVVREKHPSMAIEVSIGGRNGNKFNLIRGLSLTWRSRSRRRTLFRDIDGETTGRDSDSDVSIYSGGGSDDSMGDSEDENMEEN
;
A
#
# COMPACT_ATOMS: atom_id res chain seq x y z
N MET A 1 -15.77 39.42 21.45
CA MET A 1 -16.83 39.06 20.47
C MET A 1 -16.49 39.54 19.06
N PHE A 2 -16.22 40.84 18.85
CA PHE A 2 -15.79 41.42 17.57
C PHE A 2 -14.61 40.68 16.90
N TRP A 3 -13.51 40.45 17.63
CA TRP A 3 -12.32 39.75 17.08
C TRP A 3 -12.56 38.28 16.70
N ARG A 4 -13.48 37.58 17.38
CA ARG A 4 -13.88 36.20 17.00
C ARG A 4 -14.75 36.19 15.75
N LEU A 5 -15.60 37.20 15.58
CA LEU A 5 -16.41 37.38 14.38
C LEU A 5 -15.54 37.76 13.18
N VAL A 6 -14.59 38.68 13.37
CA VAL A 6 -13.61 39.08 12.34
C VAL A 6 -12.73 37.89 11.94
N TRP A 7 -12.25 37.09 12.90
CA TRP A 7 -11.44 35.91 12.60
C TRP A 7 -12.26 34.80 11.90
N GLY A 8 -13.51 34.58 12.32
CA GLY A 8 -14.41 33.63 11.67
C GLY A 8 -14.77 34.04 10.24
N VAL A 9 -15.04 35.32 10.01
CA VAL A 9 -15.28 35.87 8.66
C VAL A 9 -14.02 35.80 7.82
N TYR A 10 -12.84 36.10 8.39
CA TYR A 10 -11.57 35.98 7.70
C TYR A 10 -11.26 34.54 7.29
N ASP A 11 -11.41 33.57 8.20
CA ASP A 11 -11.18 32.16 7.91
C ASP A 11 -12.18 31.61 6.88
N ALA A 12 -13.45 31.98 6.98
CA ALA A 12 -14.45 31.62 5.97
C ALA A 12 -14.15 32.24 4.60
N CYS A 13 -13.76 33.52 4.55
CA CYS A 13 -13.35 34.18 3.31
C CYS A 13 -12.08 33.56 2.73
N TRP A 14 -11.12 33.19 3.57
CA TRP A 14 -9.86 32.56 3.16
C TRP A 14 -10.07 31.15 2.61
N ARG A 15 -10.89 30.32 3.26
CA ARG A 15 -11.26 28.98 2.77
C ARG A 15 -12.04 29.05 1.46
N THR A 16 -12.98 29.99 1.37
CA THR A 16 -13.74 30.22 0.14
C THR A 16 -12.83 30.71 -0.98
N TRP A 17 -11.90 31.63 -0.66
CA TRP A 17 -10.87 32.11 -1.60
C TRP A 17 -10.00 30.98 -2.14
N TYR A 18 -9.52 30.09 -1.27
CA TYR A 18 -8.69 28.95 -1.65
C TYR A 18 -9.48 27.88 -2.42
N ALA A 19 -10.77 27.68 -2.10
CA ALA A 19 -11.65 26.79 -2.84
C ALA A 19 -11.88 27.30 -4.28
N VAL A 20 -12.01 28.62 -4.44
CA VAL A 20 -12.34 29.30 -5.70
C VAL A 20 -11.17 29.41 -6.69
N HIS A 21 -9.92 29.54 -6.22
CA HIS A 21 -8.74 29.68 -7.10
C HIS A 21 -8.24 28.33 -7.63
N VAL A 22 -9.07 27.65 -8.41
CA VAL A 22 -8.78 26.34 -9.02
C VAL A 22 -7.71 26.39 -10.13
N GLU A 23 -7.46 27.56 -10.73
CA GLU A 23 -6.44 27.74 -11.79
C GLU A 23 -5.00 27.38 -11.34
N HIS A 24 -4.74 27.41 -10.04
CA HIS A 24 -3.42 27.11 -9.46
C HIS A 24 -3.29 25.67 -8.93
N LYS A 25 -4.34 24.84 -9.07
CA LYS A 25 -4.42 23.48 -8.48
C LYS A 25 -4.04 22.34 -9.43
N GLY A 26 -3.55 22.65 -10.63
CA GLY A 26 -3.10 21.60 -11.57
C GLY A 26 -1.83 20.89 -11.08
N ALA A 27 -1.65 19.65 -11.53
CA ALA A 27 -0.48 18.84 -11.21
C ALA A 27 0.28 18.51 -12.49
N TYR A 28 1.58 18.81 -12.55
CA TYR A 28 2.39 18.61 -13.76
C TYR A 28 2.86 17.16 -13.88
N SER A 29 2.84 16.62 -15.10
CA SER A 29 3.43 15.29 -15.34
C SER A 29 4.94 15.33 -15.16
N LEU A 30 5.50 14.19 -14.75
CA LEU A 30 6.94 14.03 -14.59
C LEU A 30 7.72 14.33 -15.88
N GLU A 31 7.14 13.98 -17.03
CA GLU A 31 7.77 14.24 -18.34
C GLU A 31 7.89 15.74 -18.61
N ARG A 32 6.84 16.53 -18.37
CA ARG A 32 6.92 17.99 -18.51
C ARG A 32 7.82 18.62 -17.47
N LEU A 33 7.89 18.05 -16.26
CA LEU A 33 8.79 18.49 -15.21
C LEU A 33 10.27 18.29 -15.60
N ARG A 34 10.60 17.17 -16.27
CA ARG A 34 11.94 16.90 -16.82
C ARG A 34 12.28 17.83 -18.00
N VAL A 35 11.33 18.06 -18.91
CA VAL A 35 11.51 19.02 -20.01
C VAL A 35 11.75 20.44 -19.47
N LEU A 36 11.01 20.83 -18.43
CA LEU A 36 11.20 22.09 -17.73
C LEU A 36 12.56 22.16 -17.03
N HIS A 37 12.99 21.08 -16.36
CA HIS A 37 14.31 21.00 -15.75
C HIS A 37 15.42 21.20 -16.79
N HIS A 38 15.35 20.50 -17.93
CA HIS A 38 16.34 20.64 -19.01
C HIS A 38 16.35 22.06 -19.60
N PHE A 39 15.19 22.65 -19.78
CA PHE A 39 15.05 24.03 -20.23
C PHE A 39 15.66 25.04 -19.23
N LEU A 40 15.42 24.85 -17.93
CA LEU A 40 15.95 25.71 -16.86
C LEU A 40 17.45 25.51 -16.63
N ASP A 41 17.95 24.28 -16.72
CA ASP A 41 19.37 23.93 -16.57
C ASP A 41 20.20 24.51 -17.71
N GLN A 42 19.73 24.39 -18.97
CA GLN A 42 20.32 25.09 -20.12
C GLN A 42 20.29 26.62 -19.97
N GLN A 43 19.34 27.17 -19.21
CA GLN A 43 19.15 28.61 -19.00
C GLN A 43 19.99 29.23 -17.87
N SER A 44 20.58 28.43 -16.98
CA SER A 44 21.26 28.89 -15.75
C SER A 44 22.50 29.78 -16.00
N SER A 45 22.96 29.91 -17.25
CA SER A 45 24.25 30.55 -17.58
C SER A 45 24.20 31.95 -18.25
N SER A 46 23.04 32.61 -18.49
CA SER A 46 23.06 34.02 -18.96
C SER A 46 21.78 34.85 -18.74
N THR A 47 21.95 36.18 -18.63
CA THR A 47 20.90 37.22 -18.55
C THR A 47 19.95 37.24 -19.76
N THR A 48 20.35 36.60 -20.87
CA THR A 48 19.55 36.40 -22.10
C THR A 48 18.32 35.52 -21.87
N SER A 49 18.31 34.74 -20.79
CA SER A 49 17.27 33.76 -20.41
C SER A 49 15.90 34.38 -20.09
N THR A 50 15.85 35.47 -19.31
CA THR A 50 14.58 36.12 -18.94
C THR A 50 13.86 36.72 -20.16
N VAL A 51 14.64 37.27 -21.09
CA VAL A 51 14.12 37.82 -22.35
C VAL A 51 13.56 36.69 -23.22
N LEU A 52 14.26 35.56 -23.32
CA LEU A 52 13.78 34.39 -24.06
C LEU A 52 12.46 33.84 -23.49
N ASN A 53 12.33 33.75 -22.16
CA ASN A 53 11.08 33.31 -21.50
C ASN A 53 9.92 34.23 -21.82
N PHE A 54 10.15 35.55 -21.78
CA PHE A 54 9.15 36.54 -22.15
C PHE A 54 8.76 36.43 -23.63
N VAL A 55 9.75 36.24 -24.51
CA VAL A 55 9.52 36.05 -25.96
C VAL A 55 8.70 34.77 -26.21
N VAL A 56 9.03 33.64 -25.59
CA VAL A 56 8.27 32.39 -25.76
C VAL A 56 6.83 32.57 -25.29
N ALA A 57 6.59 33.21 -24.14
CA ALA A 57 5.25 33.45 -23.63
C ALA A 57 4.39 34.33 -24.57
N ILE A 58 5.00 35.35 -25.20
CA ILE A 58 4.31 36.22 -26.16
C ILE A 58 4.12 35.54 -27.51
N VAL A 59 5.13 34.80 -28.00
CA VAL A 59 5.12 34.22 -29.35
C VAL A 59 4.21 33.00 -29.44
N THR A 60 4.09 32.21 -28.37
CA THR A 60 3.27 30.97 -28.35
C THR A 60 1.81 31.18 -28.79
N PRO A 61 1.07 32.23 -28.34
CA PRO A 61 -0.29 32.47 -28.83
C PRO A 61 -0.37 33.13 -30.22
N LEU A 62 0.71 33.70 -30.76
CA LEU A 62 0.66 34.46 -32.02
C LEU A 62 0.20 33.64 -33.24
N PRO A 63 0.59 32.37 -33.44
CA PRO A 63 0.08 31.59 -34.57
C PRO A 63 -1.44 31.41 -34.54
N CYS A 64 -2.03 31.17 -33.37
CA CYS A 64 -3.49 31.07 -33.21
C CYS A 64 -4.17 32.41 -33.53
N LEU A 65 -3.62 33.50 -33.00
CA LEU A 65 -4.09 34.85 -33.32
C LEU A 65 -3.96 35.18 -34.81
N ALA A 66 -2.86 34.78 -35.44
CA ALA A 66 -2.63 34.98 -36.87
C ALA A 66 -3.63 34.20 -37.73
N ILE A 67 -3.94 32.95 -37.37
CA ILE A 67 -4.98 32.15 -38.04
C ILE A 67 -6.36 32.81 -37.87
N SER A 68 -6.69 33.27 -36.66
CA SER A 68 -7.94 33.98 -36.39
C SER A 68 -8.04 35.26 -37.23
N LEU A 69 -7.00 36.10 -37.23
CA LEU A 69 -6.94 37.32 -38.03
C LEU A 69 -6.97 37.04 -39.53
N ALA A 70 -6.29 36.00 -40.01
CA ALA A 70 -6.33 35.59 -41.41
C ALA A 70 -7.74 35.13 -41.82
N SER A 71 -8.48 34.47 -40.92
CA SER A 71 -9.86 34.09 -41.17
C SER A 71 -10.80 35.30 -41.21
N GLU A 72 -10.52 36.34 -40.41
CA GLU A 72 -11.25 37.61 -40.44
C GLU A 72 -10.92 38.46 -41.68
N ALA A 73 -9.73 38.31 -42.26
CA ALA A 73 -9.29 39.03 -43.45
C ALA A 73 -9.92 38.52 -44.76
N ILE A 74 -10.69 37.42 -44.72
CA ILE A 74 -11.39 36.88 -45.89
C ILE A 74 -12.51 37.86 -46.28
N PRO A 75 -12.51 38.41 -47.50
CA PRO A 75 -13.55 39.35 -47.94
C PRO A 75 -14.90 38.64 -48.06
N LEU A 76 -15.94 39.30 -47.55
CA LEU A 76 -17.32 38.82 -47.58
C LEU A 76 -18.16 39.77 -48.44
N GLU A 77 -19.08 39.20 -49.22
CA GLU A 77 -20.05 39.98 -49.99
C GLU A 77 -21.19 40.45 -49.07
N PRO A 78 -22.00 41.43 -49.50
CA PRO A 78 -23.17 41.85 -48.74
C PRO A 78 -24.08 40.66 -48.38
N PRO A 79 -24.61 40.61 -47.13
CA PRO A 79 -25.49 39.52 -46.72
C PRO A 79 -26.82 39.48 -47.48
N GLU A 80 -27.28 40.62 -48.03
CA GLU A 80 -28.48 40.69 -48.88
C GLU A 80 -28.38 39.87 -50.17
N ASP A 81 -27.17 39.60 -50.68
CA ASP A 81 -26.97 38.78 -51.88
C ASP A 81 -27.18 37.27 -51.62
N GLY A 82 -27.46 36.93 -50.37
CA GLY A 82 -27.85 35.61 -49.94
C GLY A 82 -26.69 34.61 -49.86
N PRO A 83 -27.00 33.35 -49.47
CA PRO A 83 -25.98 32.36 -49.14
C PRO A 83 -25.19 31.87 -50.37
N ARG A 84 -25.74 31.98 -51.59
CA ARG A 84 -25.08 31.49 -52.82
C ARG A 84 -24.01 32.44 -53.37
N ALA A 85 -24.18 33.74 -53.17
CA ALA A 85 -23.19 34.75 -53.55
C ALA A 85 -21.98 34.73 -52.60
N ASN A 86 -22.23 34.46 -51.32
CA ASN A 86 -21.25 34.47 -50.24
C ASN A 86 -20.39 33.19 -50.16
N ARG A 87 -19.69 32.82 -51.25
CA ARG A 87 -18.86 31.58 -51.29
C ARG A 87 -17.72 31.59 -50.27
N MET A 88 -17.08 32.75 -50.10
CA MET A 88 -15.95 32.91 -49.18
C MET A 88 -16.35 32.83 -47.71
N PHE A 89 -17.62 33.15 -47.38
CA PHE A 89 -18.18 32.92 -46.05
C PHE A 89 -18.15 31.44 -45.67
N TRP A 90 -18.49 30.54 -46.61
CA TRP A 90 -18.51 29.09 -46.34
C TRP A 90 -17.10 28.52 -46.22
N VAL A 91 -16.15 29.01 -47.03
CA VAL A 91 -14.73 28.66 -46.88
C VAL A 91 -14.22 29.09 -45.50
N ARG A 92 -14.52 30.34 -45.10
CA ARG A 92 -14.19 30.85 -43.76
C ARG A 92 -14.83 29.99 -42.67
N SER A 93 -16.12 29.69 -42.78
CA SER A 93 -16.84 28.84 -41.81
C SER A 93 -16.23 27.45 -41.69
N TRP A 94 -15.83 26.84 -42.81
CA TRP A 94 -15.18 25.53 -42.82
C TRP A 94 -13.78 25.57 -42.18
N VAL A 95 -12.98 26.59 -42.46
CA VAL A 95 -11.64 26.74 -41.86
C VAL A 95 -11.74 26.97 -40.34
N VAL A 96 -12.63 27.87 -39.90
CA VAL A 96 -12.82 28.19 -38.47
C VAL A 96 -13.38 26.99 -37.70
N MET A 97 -14.38 26.30 -38.25
CA MET A 97 -14.92 25.12 -37.58
C MET A 97 -13.95 23.93 -37.63
N GLY A 98 -13.13 23.82 -38.67
CA GLY A 98 -12.07 22.82 -38.75
C GLY A 98 -10.96 23.07 -37.74
N SER A 99 -10.54 24.33 -37.54
CA SER A 99 -9.55 24.65 -36.51
C SER A 99 -10.10 24.42 -35.10
N PHE A 100 -11.36 24.80 -34.85
CA PHE A 100 -12.01 24.59 -33.56
C PHE A 100 -12.23 23.11 -33.24
N THR A 101 -12.70 22.32 -34.22
CA THR A 101 -12.84 20.86 -34.07
C THR A 101 -11.49 20.18 -33.86
N LEU A 102 -10.44 20.61 -34.57
CA LEU A 102 -9.10 20.06 -34.37
C LEU A 102 -8.56 20.39 -32.97
N ALA A 103 -8.78 21.61 -32.48
CA ALA A 103 -8.34 22.02 -31.14
C ALA A 103 -8.98 21.17 -30.04
N LEU A 104 -10.26 20.77 -30.18
CA LEU A 104 -10.93 19.88 -29.23
C LEU A 104 -10.50 18.42 -29.36
N LEU A 105 -10.14 17.95 -30.55
CA LEU A 105 -9.72 16.57 -30.79
C LEU A 105 -8.25 16.30 -30.43
N LEU A 106 -7.37 17.30 -30.51
CA LEU A 106 -5.93 17.16 -30.22
C LEU A 106 -5.61 16.58 -28.83
N PRO A 107 -6.31 16.98 -27.74
CA PRO A 107 -6.11 16.38 -26.43
C PRO A 107 -6.26 14.85 -26.41
N MET A 108 -7.09 14.24 -27.26
CA MET A 108 -7.29 12.77 -27.27
C MET A 108 -6.01 11.95 -27.45
N HIS A 109 -5.02 12.51 -28.16
CA HIS A 109 -3.74 11.84 -28.40
C HIS A 109 -2.66 12.22 -27.38
N HIS A 110 -3.01 12.92 -26.30
CA HIS A 110 -2.09 13.12 -25.21
C HIS A 110 -1.78 11.75 -24.57
N PRO A 111 -0.50 11.38 -24.37
CA PRO A 111 -0.07 10.04 -23.90
C PRO A 111 -0.75 9.58 -22.61
N MET A 112 -1.25 10.53 -21.82
CA MET A 112 -1.90 10.31 -20.53
C MET A 112 -3.41 10.04 -20.62
N ILE A 113 -4.05 10.23 -21.78
CA ILE A 113 -5.51 10.13 -21.96
C ILE A 113 -5.93 8.79 -22.54
N THR A 114 -5.22 8.26 -23.55
CA THR A 114 -5.51 6.92 -24.11
C THR A 114 -4.31 6.28 -24.84
N PRO A 115 -4.15 4.94 -24.77
CA PRO A 115 -3.14 4.17 -25.52
C PRO A 115 -3.58 3.89 -26.96
N ILE A 116 -4.10 4.90 -27.67
CA ILE A 116 -4.63 4.74 -29.04
C ILE A 116 -3.50 5.02 -30.04
N PRO A 117 -3.27 4.12 -31.02
CA PRO A 117 -2.13 4.23 -31.94
C PRO A 117 -2.08 5.60 -32.62
N GLU A 118 -0.88 6.20 -32.62
CA GLU A 118 -0.63 7.55 -33.11
C GLU A 118 -0.91 7.66 -34.62
N ARG A 119 -2.06 8.24 -34.99
CA ARG A 119 -2.31 8.69 -36.36
C ARG A 119 -2.90 10.10 -36.40
N LYS A 120 -2.08 11.10 -36.08
CA LYS A 120 -2.45 12.54 -36.10
C LYS A 120 -3.12 12.98 -37.42
N ALA A 121 -2.74 12.39 -38.54
CA ALA A 121 -3.36 12.64 -39.85
C ALA A 121 -4.87 12.31 -39.88
N TRP A 122 -5.31 11.26 -39.18
CA TRP A 122 -6.72 10.92 -39.10
C TRP A 122 -7.55 11.95 -38.33
N LEU A 123 -7.00 12.59 -37.29
CA LEU A 123 -7.68 13.69 -36.60
C LEU A 123 -7.91 14.88 -37.53
N CYS A 124 -6.92 15.22 -38.35
CA CYS A 124 -7.05 16.29 -39.33
C CYS A 124 -8.12 15.96 -40.38
N ILE A 125 -8.16 14.72 -40.85
CA ILE A 125 -9.19 14.24 -41.79
C ILE A 125 -10.59 14.27 -41.14
N MET A 126 -10.72 13.76 -39.92
CA MET A 126 -11.98 13.76 -39.17
C MET A 126 -12.47 15.18 -38.91
N SER A 127 -11.58 16.08 -38.49
CA SER A 127 -11.90 17.49 -38.27
C SER A 127 -12.35 18.17 -39.56
N ALA A 128 -11.62 17.99 -40.66
CA ALA A 128 -11.97 18.53 -41.97
C ALA A 128 -13.33 18.01 -42.45
N GLY A 129 -13.61 16.72 -42.24
CA GLY A 129 -14.89 16.07 -42.57
C GLY A 129 -16.06 16.58 -41.73
N ILE A 130 -15.91 16.62 -40.40
CA ILE A 130 -16.93 17.15 -39.48
C ILE A 130 -17.24 18.61 -39.83
N SER A 131 -16.22 19.42 -40.07
CA SER A 131 -16.39 20.81 -40.47
C SER A 131 -17.12 20.93 -41.81
N ALA A 132 -16.79 20.09 -42.81
CA ALA A 132 -17.47 20.13 -44.12
C ALA A 132 -18.96 19.79 -44.00
N VAL A 133 -19.30 18.76 -43.21
CA VAL A 133 -20.69 18.39 -42.92
C VAL A 133 -21.41 19.51 -42.17
N TYR A 134 -20.77 20.10 -41.15
CA TYR A 134 -21.32 21.24 -40.42
C TYR A 134 -21.61 22.42 -41.34
N THR A 135 -20.65 22.82 -42.19
CA THR A 135 -20.82 23.93 -43.13
C THR A 135 -21.92 23.65 -44.15
N GLY A 136 -22.05 22.40 -44.61
CA GLY A 136 -23.16 21.98 -45.48
C GLY A 136 -24.53 22.10 -44.81
N ILE A 137 -24.64 21.67 -43.55
CA ILE A 137 -25.87 21.84 -42.75
C ILE A 137 -26.16 23.32 -42.51
N HIS A 138 -25.14 24.12 -42.17
CA HIS A 138 -25.28 25.56 -41.98
C HIS A 138 -25.77 26.25 -43.27
N PHE A 139 -25.24 25.86 -44.43
CA PHE A 139 -25.71 26.34 -45.73
C PHE A 139 -27.17 25.96 -46.01
N ALA A 140 -27.55 24.70 -45.74
CA ALA A 140 -28.93 24.25 -45.90
C ALA A 140 -29.90 25.03 -44.98
N VAL A 141 -29.53 25.24 -43.72
CA VAL A 141 -30.30 26.06 -42.78
C VAL A 141 -30.40 27.51 -43.25
N ALA A 142 -29.33 28.08 -43.82
CA ALA A 142 -29.35 29.43 -44.39
C ALA A 142 -30.29 29.56 -45.61
N LEU A 143 -30.45 28.50 -46.40
CA LEU A 143 -31.43 28.49 -47.50
C LEU A 143 -32.87 28.45 -47.02
N VAL A 144 -33.14 27.88 -45.83
CA VAL A 144 -34.49 27.72 -45.27
C VAL A 144 -34.88 28.90 -44.38
N LEU A 145 -34.00 29.31 -43.47
CA LEU A 145 -34.27 30.37 -42.48
C LEU A 145 -33.87 31.77 -42.95
N GLY A 146 -33.07 31.87 -44.01
CA GLY A 146 -32.48 33.12 -44.49
C GLY A 146 -31.01 33.28 -44.06
N PHE A 147 -30.30 34.16 -44.77
CA PHE A 147 -28.88 34.44 -44.57
C PHE A 147 -28.67 35.90 -44.10
N PRO A 148 -27.84 36.15 -43.08
CA PRO A 148 -27.14 35.18 -42.22
C PRO A 148 -28.09 34.49 -41.23
N VAL A 149 -27.78 33.24 -40.86
CA VAL A 149 -28.59 32.48 -39.89
C VAL A 149 -28.50 33.15 -38.51
N PRO A 150 -29.63 33.56 -37.89
CA PRO A 150 -29.62 34.16 -36.56
C PRO A 150 -29.05 33.22 -35.51
N PHE A 151 -28.11 33.70 -34.70
CA PHE A 151 -27.44 32.90 -33.66
C PHE A 151 -26.93 31.55 -34.21
N SER A 152 -26.38 31.54 -35.42
CA SER A 152 -25.90 30.34 -36.13
C SER A 152 -25.04 29.44 -35.25
N TYR A 153 -24.16 30.05 -34.45
CA TYR A 153 -23.30 29.32 -33.53
C TYR A 153 -24.10 28.60 -32.44
N LEU A 154 -25.07 29.27 -31.79
CA LEU A 154 -25.91 28.69 -30.75
C LEU A 154 -26.81 27.57 -31.30
N THR A 155 -27.47 27.82 -32.43
CA THR A 155 -28.44 26.89 -33.03
C THR A 155 -27.77 25.64 -33.59
N LEU A 156 -26.55 25.77 -34.12
CA LEU A 156 -25.81 24.65 -34.73
C LEU A 156 -24.77 24.03 -33.77
N ASN A 157 -24.59 24.56 -32.55
CA ASN A 157 -23.65 23.99 -31.58
C ASN A 157 -23.99 22.53 -31.25
N MET A 158 -25.27 22.22 -31.07
CA MET A 158 -25.74 20.85 -30.78
C MET A 158 -25.48 19.90 -31.94
N VAL A 159 -25.66 20.38 -33.17
CA VAL A 159 -25.32 19.61 -34.38
C VAL A 159 -23.83 19.34 -34.41
N TRP A 160 -23.00 20.35 -34.17
CA TRP A 160 -21.55 20.21 -34.15
C TRP A 160 -21.05 19.22 -33.08
N ILE A 161 -21.52 19.33 -31.84
CA ILE A 161 -21.18 18.38 -30.76
C ILE A 161 -21.62 16.95 -31.13
N SER A 162 -22.81 16.78 -31.72
CA SER A 162 -23.30 15.47 -32.13
C SER A 162 -22.44 14.83 -33.24
N LEU A 163 -21.92 15.63 -34.17
CA LEU A 163 -21.01 15.17 -35.23
C LEU A 163 -19.67 14.72 -34.64
N ILE A 164 -19.15 15.43 -33.63
CA ILE A 164 -17.91 15.03 -32.94
C ILE A 164 -18.11 13.71 -32.19
N ILE A 165 -19.18 13.58 -31.41
CA ILE A 165 -19.46 12.35 -30.64
C ILE A 165 -19.66 11.16 -31.60
N THR A 166 -20.41 11.36 -32.68
CA THR A 166 -20.65 10.31 -33.68
C THR A 166 -19.34 9.94 -34.39
N GLY A 167 -18.54 10.93 -34.79
CA GLY A 167 -17.24 10.71 -35.43
C GLY A 167 -16.27 9.94 -34.54
N LEU A 168 -16.20 10.27 -33.25
CA LEU A 168 -15.41 9.54 -32.27
C LEU A 168 -15.93 8.11 -32.05
N GLY A 169 -17.26 7.94 -32.02
CA GLY A 169 -17.89 6.62 -31.91
C GLY A 169 -17.62 5.72 -33.11
N VAL A 170 -17.56 6.28 -34.32
CA VAL A 170 -17.17 5.54 -35.54
C VAL A 170 -15.68 5.21 -35.52
N TYR A 171 -14.84 6.16 -35.17
CA TYR A 171 -13.38 5.99 -35.12
C TYR A 171 -12.95 4.94 -34.08
N MET A 172 -13.58 4.92 -32.90
CA MET A 172 -13.21 4.04 -31.79
C MET A 172 -14.14 2.84 -31.59
N GLY A 173 -15.21 2.72 -32.36
CA GLY A 173 -16.31 1.77 -32.12
C GLY A 173 -15.89 0.31 -31.90
N PRO A 174 -15.00 -0.27 -32.72
CA PRO A 174 -14.50 -1.63 -32.50
C PRO A 174 -13.67 -1.76 -31.21
N THR A 175 -12.79 -0.80 -30.93
CA THR A 175 -11.88 -0.78 -29.77
C THR A 175 -12.63 -0.52 -28.46
N CYS A 176 -13.65 0.35 -28.47
CA CYS A 176 -14.52 0.63 -27.33
C CYS A 176 -15.39 -0.57 -26.92
N ARG A 177 -15.71 -1.48 -27.85
CA ARG A 177 -16.43 -2.73 -27.53
C ARG A 177 -15.52 -3.76 -26.87
N ALA A 178 -14.22 -3.72 -27.15
CA ALA A 178 -13.23 -4.64 -26.63
C ALA A 178 -12.64 -4.23 -25.26
N SER A 179 -12.58 -2.93 -24.94
CA SER A 179 -11.95 -2.43 -23.71
C SER A 179 -12.85 -1.49 -22.90
N ALA A 180 -13.09 -1.85 -21.64
CA ALA A 180 -13.82 -1.00 -20.69
C ALA A 180 -13.08 0.31 -20.37
N CYS A 181 -11.74 0.28 -20.36
CA CYS A 181 -10.89 1.46 -20.14
C CYS A 181 -11.07 2.51 -21.26
N VAL A 182 -11.02 2.09 -22.53
CA VAL A 182 -11.17 3.00 -23.67
C VAL A 182 -12.55 3.67 -23.70
N ARG A 183 -13.59 2.94 -23.31
CA ARG A 183 -14.95 3.47 -23.18
C ARG A 183 -15.05 4.54 -22.08
N GLN A 184 -14.38 4.34 -20.95
CA GLN A 184 -14.33 5.31 -19.87
C GLN A 184 -13.55 6.57 -20.27
N CYS A 185 -12.41 6.44 -20.96
CA CYS A 185 -11.67 7.59 -21.48
C CYS A 185 -12.49 8.43 -22.48
N LEU A 186 -13.23 7.77 -23.38
CA LEU A 186 -14.10 8.46 -24.34
C LEU A 186 -15.23 9.24 -23.64
N LYS A 187 -15.80 8.69 -22.56
CA LYS A 187 -16.81 9.37 -21.75
C LYS A 187 -16.25 10.66 -21.12
N HIS A 188 -15.06 10.59 -20.49
CA HIS A 188 -14.42 11.77 -19.91
C HIS A 188 -14.11 12.84 -20.97
N HIS A 189 -13.64 12.43 -22.15
CA HIS A 189 -13.37 13.39 -23.22
C HIS A 189 -14.63 14.05 -23.77
N ALA A 190 -15.76 13.32 -23.85
CA ALA A 190 -17.05 13.90 -24.23
C ALA A 190 -17.52 14.96 -23.21
N ILE A 191 -17.32 14.71 -21.91
CA ILE A 191 -17.61 15.67 -20.84
C ILE A 191 -16.74 16.93 -21.00
N PHE A 192 -15.45 16.76 -21.31
CA PHE A 192 -14.54 17.86 -21.61
C PHE A 192 -14.99 18.70 -22.82
N ILE A 193 -15.38 18.07 -23.94
CA ILE A 193 -15.87 18.77 -25.13
C ILE A 193 -17.09 19.66 -24.78
N TYR A 194 -18.00 19.14 -23.96
CA TYR A 194 -19.16 19.90 -23.50
C TYR A 194 -18.73 21.09 -22.64
N ALA A 195 -17.87 20.87 -21.63
CA ALA A 195 -17.37 21.92 -20.75
C ALA A 195 -16.51 22.98 -21.45
N ALA A 196 -15.76 22.62 -22.50
CA ALA A 196 -14.95 23.57 -23.26
C ALA A 196 -15.79 24.43 -24.21
N SER A 197 -17.02 24.00 -24.55
CA SER A 197 -17.91 24.69 -25.49
C SER A 197 -19.09 25.41 -24.83
N SER A 198 -19.29 25.28 -23.51
CA SER A 198 -20.42 25.87 -22.77
C SER A 198 -20.47 27.40 -22.85
N LEU A 199 -19.34 28.10 -22.72
CA LEU A 199 -19.34 29.58 -22.83
C LEU A 199 -19.82 30.08 -24.19
N ALA A 200 -19.67 29.28 -25.25
CA ALA A 200 -20.17 29.65 -26.57
C ALA A 200 -21.71 29.62 -26.66
N VAL A 201 -22.38 29.02 -25.68
CA VAL A 201 -23.85 29.09 -25.49
C VAL A 201 -24.20 30.20 -24.49
N VAL A 202 -23.49 30.24 -23.34
CA VAL A 202 -23.79 31.16 -22.23
C VAL A 202 -23.59 32.62 -22.62
N TYR A 203 -22.49 32.95 -23.30
CA TYR A 203 -22.17 34.33 -23.65
C TYR A 203 -23.10 34.96 -24.69
N PRO A 204 -23.54 34.27 -25.76
CA PRO A 204 -24.58 34.82 -26.63
C PRO A 204 -25.91 35.09 -25.91
N LEU A 205 -26.33 34.22 -24.99
CA LEU A 205 -27.54 34.42 -24.18
C LEU A 205 -27.38 35.61 -23.23
N PHE A 206 -26.22 35.71 -22.57
CA PHE A 206 -25.86 36.87 -21.75
C PHE A 206 -25.88 38.15 -22.58
N ASN A 207 -25.24 38.15 -23.75
CA ASN A 207 -25.17 39.30 -24.64
C ASN A 207 -26.56 39.74 -25.09
N TYR A 208 -27.45 38.79 -25.42
CA TYR A 208 -28.85 39.10 -25.73
C TYR A 208 -29.56 39.78 -24.55
N ALA A 209 -29.42 39.27 -23.33
CA ALA A 209 -29.99 39.89 -22.13
C ALA A 209 -29.39 41.28 -21.88
N PHE A 210 -28.07 41.43 -22.05
CA PHE A 210 -27.33 42.66 -21.87
C PHE A 210 -27.73 43.75 -22.87
N LEU A 211 -27.93 43.37 -24.15
CA LEU A 211 -28.42 44.26 -25.20
C LEU A 211 -29.90 44.60 -25.02
N SER A 212 -30.72 43.66 -24.56
CA SER A 212 -32.14 43.92 -24.25
C SER A 212 -32.29 44.92 -23.10
N ALA A 213 -31.35 44.92 -22.15
CA ALA A 213 -31.30 45.84 -21.02
C ALA A 213 -30.74 47.23 -21.35
N ARG A 214 -30.41 47.53 -22.62
CA ARG A 214 -29.72 48.78 -23.03
C ARG A 214 -30.44 50.08 -22.62
N GLY A 215 -31.76 50.04 -22.50
CA GLY A 215 -32.58 51.16 -22.01
C GLY A 215 -32.60 51.34 -20.48
N TYR A 216 -32.04 50.39 -19.72
CA TYR A 216 -32.10 50.34 -18.26
C TYR A 216 -30.68 50.16 -17.68
N ALA A 217 -30.00 51.28 -17.41
CA ALA A 217 -28.63 51.27 -16.92
C ALA A 217 -28.43 50.46 -15.62
N SER A 218 -29.43 50.44 -14.73
CA SER A 218 -29.42 49.64 -13.50
C SER A 218 -29.47 48.14 -13.77
N ALA A 219 -30.23 47.70 -14.78
CA ALA A 219 -30.31 46.29 -15.18
C ALA A 219 -28.99 45.82 -15.83
N GLN A 220 -28.38 46.63 -16.69
CA GLN A 220 -27.05 46.32 -17.25
C GLN A 220 -25.96 46.27 -16.18
N LEU A 221 -26.03 47.14 -15.18
CA LEU A 221 -25.12 47.13 -14.04
C LEU A 221 -25.30 45.87 -13.19
N LEU A 222 -26.54 45.40 -12.99
CA LEU A 222 -26.80 44.14 -12.29
C LEU A 222 -26.29 42.92 -13.06
N LEU A 223 -26.52 42.87 -14.38
CA LEU A 223 -25.99 41.84 -15.27
C LEU A 223 -24.45 41.79 -15.25
N THR A 224 -23.78 42.93 -15.07
CA THR A 224 -22.32 42.98 -14.97
C THR A 224 -21.77 42.15 -13.82
N PHE A 225 -22.48 42.08 -12.69
CA PHE A 225 -22.09 41.22 -11.56
C PHE A 225 -22.28 39.72 -11.82
N ALA A 226 -23.06 39.33 -12.84
CA ALA A 226 -23.18 37.94 -13.23
C ALA A 226 -21.95 37.43 -14.01
N LEU A 227 -21.13 38.31 -14.62
CA LEU A 227 -19.95 37.91 -15.37
C LEU A 227 -18.87 37.24 -14.49
N PRO A 228 -18.49 37.79 -13.31
CA PRO A 228 -17.63 37.08 -12.37
C PRO A 228 -18.18 35.71 -11.93
N ILE A 229 -19.50 35.59 -11.78
CA ILE A 229 -20.16 34.33 -11.39
C ILE A 229 -20.06 33.31 -12.52
N ILE A 230 -20.40 33.70 -13.76
CA ILE A 230 -20.29 32.84 -14.95
C ILE A 230 -18.84 32.38 -15.11
N LYS A 231 -17.88 33.30 -15.00
CA LYS A 231 -16.45 33.01 -15.05
C LYS A 231 -16.07 31.97 -13.99
N MET A 232 -16.52 32.13 -12.75
CA MET A 232 -16.21 31.21 -11.65
C MET A 232 -16.86 29.83 -11.82
N MET A 233 -18.11 29.78 -12.27
CA MET A 233 -18.80 28.51 -12.57
C MET A 233 -18.11 27.76 -13.70
N GLU A 234 -17.65 28.46 -14.73
CA GLU A 234 -16.93 27.83 -15.83
C GLU A 234 -15.56 27.27 -15.39
N LYS A 235 -14.82 28.00 -14.53
CA LYS A 235 -13.58 27.49 -13.94
C LYS A 235 -13.82 26.18 -13.19
N LEU A 236 -14.89 26.10 -12.40
CA LEU A 236 -15.26 24.90 -11.65
C LEU A 236 -15.68 23.76 -12.58
N LEU A 237 -16.49 24.06 -13.60
CA LEU A 237 -16.92 23.07 -14.59
C LEU A 237 -15.72 22.46 -15.31
N LEU A 238 -14.80 23.29 -15.79
CA LEU A 238 -13.62 22.83 -16.52
C LEU A 238 -12.59 22.17 -15.60
N TYR A 239 -12.48 22.62 -14.35
CA TYR A 239 -11.67 21.95 -13.31
C TYR A 239 -12.14 20.51 -13.10
N HIS A 240 -13.45 20.30 -12.89
CA HIS A 240 -14.01 18.96 -12.72
C HIS A 240 -13.96 18.11 -14.00
N ALA A 241 -14.18 18.71 -15.18
CA ALA A 241 -14.12 17.99 -16.44
C ALA A 241 -12.70 17.52 -16.83
N THR A 242 -11.65 18.05 -16.18
CA THR A 242 -10.24 17.79 -16.51
C THR A 242 -9.45 17.16 -15.35
N THR A 243 -10.12 16.64 -14.32
CA THR A 243 -9.51 15.96 -13.15
C THR A 243 -8.59 14.79 -13.55
N HIS A 244 -9.00 14.03 -14.56
CA HIS A 244 -8.24 12.92 -15.16
C HIS A 244 -6.97 13.40 -15.91
N THR A 245 -6.85 14.70 -16.19
CA THR A 245 -5.76 15.31 -16.97
C THR A 245 -5.20 16.53 -16.25
N SER A 246 -4.80 16.32 -15.01
CA SER A 246 -4.30 17.36 -14.10
C SER A 246 -3.14 18.20 -14.69
N ASP A 247 -2.39 17.65 -15.64
CA ASP A 247 -1.26 18.29 -16.33
C ASP A 247 -1.68 19.41 -17.32
N LEU A 248 -2.82 19.24 -17.99
CA LEU A 248 -3.32 20.22 -18.98
C LEU A 248 -4.38 21.16 -18.39
N GLN A 249 -4.89 20.84 -17.21
CA GLN A 249 -5.96 21.55 -16.54
C GLN A 249 -5.71 23.07 -16.38
N PRO A 250 -4.53 23.56 -15.93
CA PRO A 250 -4.28 25.01 -15.84
C PRO A 250 -4.35 25.71 -17.21
N VAL A 251 -3.86 25.06 -18.26
CA VAL A 251 -3.85 25.60 -19.62
C VAL A 251 -5.29 25.73 -20.15
N PHE A 252 -6.11 24.70 -19.94
CA PHE A 252 -7.51 24.73 -20.34
C PHE A 252 -8.28 25.83 -19.63
N ILE A 253 -8.10 25.99 -18.31
CA ILE A 253 -8.77 27.03 -17.53
C ILE A 253 -8.32 28.44 -17.98
N ALA A 254 -7.02 28.66 -18.18
CA ALA A 254 -6.51 29.95 -18.61
C ALA A 254 -7.03 30.35 -20.01
N PHE A 255 -6.92 29.48 -21.00
CA PHE A 255 -7.30 29.87 -22.37
C PHE A 255 -8.81 29.81 -22.64
N ASN A 256 -9.54 28.84 -22.11
CA ASN A 256 -10.98 28.74 -22.36
C ASN A 256 -11.80 29.69 -21.50
N VAL A 257 -11.34 30.04 -20.29
CA VAL A 257 -12.10 30.88 -19.36
C VAL A 257 -11.52 32.28 -19.27
N GLU A 258 -10.25 32.45 -18.89
CA GLU A 258 -9.69 33.79 -18.64
C GLU A 258 -9.61 34.64 -19.91
N VAL A 259 -8.97 34.11 -20.97
CA VAL A 259 -8.79 34.84 -22.23
C VAL A 259 -10.13 35.08 -22.92
N PHE A 260 -10.99 34.05 -22.97
CA PHE A 260 -12.30 34.16 -23.62
C PHE A 260 -13.21 35.16 -22.89
N ASN A 261 -13.25 35.12 -21.55
CA ASN A 261 -14.00 36.10 -20.75
C ASN A 261 -13.48 37.52 -20.97
N ALA A 262 -12.16 37.74 -20.99
CA ALA A 262 -11.58 39.08 -21.21
C ALA A 262 -11.97 39.65 -22.59
N LEU A 263 -11.93 38.82 -23.64
CA LEU A 263 -12.38 39.21 -24.99
C LEU A 263 -13.88 39.53 -25.01
N PHE A 264 -14.69 38.75 -24.29
CA PHE A 264 -16.13 38.97 -24.19
C PHE A 264 -16.46 40.27 -23.42
N VAL A 265 -15.81 40.52 -22.29
CA VAL A 265 -15.96 41.77 -21.52
C VAL A 265 -15.61 42.99 -22.37
N SER A 266 -14.55 42.91 -23.19
CA SER A 266 -14.22 43.97 -24.15
C SER A 266 -15.35 44.21 -25.17
N SER A 267 -16.05 43.16 -25.60
CA SER A 267 -17.26 43.30 -26.44
C SER A 267 -18.39 43.99 -25.68
N CYS A 268 -18.66 43.59 -24.44
CA CYS A 268 -19.67 44.23 -23.59
C CYS A 268 -19.37 45.72 -23.41
N MET A 269 -18.11 46.09 -23.13
CA MET A 269 -17.65 47.48 -23.01
C MET A 269 -18.01 48.34 -24.23
N ARG A 270 -17.86 47.79 -25.45
CA ARG A 270 -18.22 48.48 -26.71
C ARG A 270 -19.73 48.72 -26.86
N HIS A 271 -20.57 47.89 -26.26
CA HIS A 271 -22.02 47.97 -26.37
C HIS A 271 -22.71 48.63 -25.16
N THR A 272 -21.96 49.03 -24.13
CA THR A 272 -22.53 49.72 -22.96
C THR A 272 -23.08 51.10 -23.33
N THR A 273 -24.08 51.55 -22.58
CA THR A 273 -24.63 52.92 -22.68
C THR A 273 -24.24 53.81 -21.51
N SER A 274 -23.54 53.27 -20.51
CA SER A 274 -23.20 53.96 -19.27
C SER A 274 -21.72 53.82 -18.92
N MET A 275 -21.09 54.95 -18.61
CA MET A 275 -19.71 55.00 -18.12
C MET A 275 -19.55 54.20 -16.82
N SER A 276 -20.59 54.16 -15.97
CA SER A 276 -20.57 53.40 -14.72
C SER A 276 -20.45 51.89 -14.97
N VAL A 277 -21.16 51.35 -15.97
CA VAL A 277 -21.08 49.92 -16.32
C VAL A 277 -19.69 49.57 -16.85
N THR A 278 -19.12 50.44 -17.69
CA THR A 278 -17.74 50.27 -18.20
C THR A 278 -16.70 50.30 -17.09
N ILE A 279 -16.79 51.26 -16.16
CA ILE A 279 -15.89 51.35 -15.01
C ILE A 279 -16.02 50.10 -14.14
N THR A 280 -17.25 49.64 -13.85
CA THR A 280 -17.47 48.44 -13.04
C THR A 280 -16.87 47.20 -13.69
N LEU A 281 -17.02 47.01 -15.01
CA LEU A 281 -16.40 45.91 -15.75
C LEU A 281 -14.87 45.93 -15.61
N VAL A 282 -14.26 47.09 -15.85
CA VAL A 282 -12.79 47.25 -15.76
C VAL A 282 -12.29 47.02 -14.35
N VAL A 283 -12.97 47.56 -13.33
CA VAL A 283 -12.60 47.38 -11.93
C VAL A 283 -12.75 45.93 -11.51
N ALA A 284 -13.83 45.25 -11.89
CA ALA A 284 -14.04 43.84 -11.56
C ALA A 284 -12.96 42.95 -12.17
N ASP A 285 -12.61 43.16 -13.45
CA ASP A 285 -11.52 42.41 -14.11
C ASP A 285 -10.15 42.75 -13.50
N PHE A 286 -9.88 44.02 -13.19
CA PHE A 286 -8.62 44.44 -12.56
C PHE A 286 -8.45 43.84 -11.16
N VAL A 287 -9.51 43.86 -10.34
CA VAL A 287 -9.50 43.23 -9.01
C VAL A 287 -9.33 41.73 -9.14
N GLY A 288 -10.00 41.09 -10.10
CA GLY A 288 -9.82 39.66 -10.41
C GLY A 288 -8.39 39.31 -10.84
N ALA A 289 -7.74 40.16 -11.64
CA ALA A 289 -6.34 39.98 -12.03
C ALA A 289 -5.40 40.16 -10.82
N CYS A 290 -5.61 41.19 -10.00
CA CYS A 290 -4.85 41.39 -8.77
C CYS A 290 -5.00 40.22 -7.79
N ALA A 291 -6.22 39.67 -7.68
CA ALA A 291 -6.54 38.49 -6.89
C ALA A 291 -5.72 37.26 -7.33
N ALA A 292 -5.74 36.95 -8.63
CA ALA A 292 -4.97 35.84 -9.19
C ALA A 292 -3.46 36.04 -9.00
N LEU A 293 -2.94 37.26 -9.24
CA LEU A 293 -1.53 37.59 -9.04
C LEU A 293 -1.11 37.49 -7.56
N TYR A 294 -1.97 37.90 -6.63
CA TYR A 294 -1.72 37.74 -5.20
C TYR A 294 -1.69 36.26 -4.79
N GLY A 295 -2.60 35.45 -5.33
CA GLY A 295 -2.58 33.99 -5.17
C GLY A 295 -1.26 33.38 -5.66
N LEU A 296 -0.81 33.78 -6.86
CA LEU A 296 0.46 33.33 -7.42
C LEU A 296 1.65 33.79 -6.57
N GLN A 297 1.68 35.05 -6.13
CA GLN A 297 2.73 35.56 -5.24
C GLN A 297 2.80 34.74 -3.95
N ASN A 298 1.65 34.41 -3.34
CA ASN A 298 1.61 33.58 -2.15
C ASN A 298 2.18 32.17 -2.41
N THR A 299 1.85 31.55 -3.54
CA THR A 299 2.46 30.25 -3.91
C THR A 299 3.97 30.37 -4.14
N MET A 300 4.43 31.46 -4.77
CA MET A 300 5.87 31.70 -4.97
C MET A 300 6.62 31.87 -3.64
N LEU A 301 6.02 32.57 -2.67
CA LEU A 301 6.57 32.72 -1.32
C LEU A 301 6.69 31.38 -0.59
N HIS A 302 5.71 30.48 -0.74
CA HIS A 302 5.81 29.12 -0.19
C HIS A 302 6.95 28.34 -0.84
N ILE A 303 7.17 28.50 -2.15
CA ILE A 303 8.31 27.87 -2.82
C ILE A 303 9.64 28.50 -2.37
N ASP A 304 9.69 29.80 -2.10
CA ASP A 304 10.88 30.44 -1.53
C ASP A 304 11.15 29.97 -0.10
N GLU A 305 10.11 29.79 0.72
CA GLU A 305 10.23 29.17 2.05
C GLU A 305 10.71 27.72 1.96
N LEU A 306 10.20 26.96 0.98
CA LEU A 306 10.66 25.59 0.70
C LEU A 306 12.14 25.58 0.27
N SER A 307 12.53 26.51 -0.60
CA SER A 307 13.92 26.71 -1.01
C SER A 307 14.82 26.98 0.20
N LEU A 308 14.38 27.83 1.13
CA LEU A 308 15.09 28.11 2.38
C LEU A 308 15.21 26.88 3.28
N LYS A 309 14.12 26.11 3.45
CA LYS A 309 14.12 24.85 4.23
C LYS A 309 15.03 23.78 3.61
N LEU A 310 15.18 23.78 2.29
CA LEU A 310 16.08 22.92 1.53
C LEU A 310 17.52 23.45 1.46
N GLY A 311 17.88 24.46 2.26
CA GLY A 311 19.25 25.00 2.32
C GLY A 311 19.59 26.01 1.22
N LYS A 312 18.62 26.82 0.78
CA LYS A 312 18.71 27.76 -0.37
C LYS A 312 18.90 27.04 -1.71
N ALA A 313 18.16 25.95 -1.90
CA ALA A 313 18.15 25.21 -3.16
C ALA A 313 17.72 26.12 -4.32
N THR A 314 18.46 26.10 -5.43
CA THR A 314 18.10 26.82 -6.65
C THR A 314 16.82 26.24 -7.26
N ARG A 315 16.13 27.01 -8.10
CA ARG A 315 14.89 26.54 -8.77
C ARG A 315 15.12 25.27 -9.59
N VAL A 316 16.28 25.14 -10.24
CA VAL A 316 16.69 23.94 -10.99
C VAL A 316 16.81 22.73 -10.06
N GLN A 317 17.49 22.88 -8.92
CA GLN A 317 17.64 21.82 -7.91
C GLN A 317 16.30 21.42 -7.29
N MET A 318 15.39 22.38 -7.05
CA MET A 318 14.05 22.05 -6.53
C MET A 318 13.23 21.23 -7.53
N VAL A 319 13.32 21.54 -8.83
CA VAL A 319 12.68 20.75 -9.88
C VAL A 319 13.34 19.37 -9.98
N GLU A 320 14.66 19.28 -9.84
CA GLU A 320 15.39 17.99 -9.81
C GLU A 320 14.94 17.12 -8.64
N ILE A 321 14.83 17.68 -7.43
CA ILE A 321 14.30 17.00 -6.25
C ILE A 321 12.86 16.56 -6.48
N ALA A 322 12.01 17.40 -7.08
CA ALA A 322 10.64 17.04 -7.40
C ALA A 322 10.55 15.92 -8.45
N VAL A 323 11.41 15.93 -9.48
CA VAL A 323 11.57 14.84 -10.45
C VAL A 323 12.02 13.56 -9.74
N LEU A 324 12.96 13.63 -8.80
CA LEU A 324 13.43 12.47 -8.02
C LEU A 324 12.35 11.90 -7.10
N ILE A 325 11.55 12.75 -6.45
CA ILE A 325 10.40 12.33 -5.64
C ILE A 325 9.37 11.64 -6.52
N ALA A 326 8.93 12.29 -7.60
CA ALA A 326 7.91 11.75 -8.50
C ALA A 326 8.37 10.50 -9.27
N ASN A 327 9.68 10.33 -9.53
CA ASN A 327 10.23 9.09 -10.09
C ASN A 327 10.16 7.89 -9.12
N ARG A 328 10.23 8.11 -7.81
CA ARG A 328 10.00 7.06 -6.82
C ARG A 328 8.50 6.76 -6.70
N TYR A 329 7.67 7.80 -6.70
CA TYR A 329 6.21 7.74 -6.45
C TYR A 329 5.25 7.61 -7.70
N HIS A 330 5.64 7.04 -8.86
CA HIS A 330 4.72 6.89 -10.03
C HIS A 330 4.24 5.43 -10.25
N PRO A 331 3.00 5.16 -10.73
CA PRO A 331 1.74 5.19 -9.98
C PRO A 331 0.86 3.92 -10.17
N ASP A 332 0.56 3.14 -9.11
CA ASP A 332 -0.81 2.56 -8.97
C ASP A 332 -1.55 3.16 -7.78
N THR A 333 -0.89 3.89 -6.87
CA THR A 333 -1.52 4.53 -5.70
C THR A 333 -2.29 5.83 -5.98
N LEU A 334 -2.27 6.35 -7.22
CA LEU A 334 -3.03 7.57 -7.58
C LEU A 334 -4.36 7.29 -8.29
N VAL A 335 -4.62 6.04 -8.72
CA VAL A 335 -5.89 5.66 -9.35
C VAL A 335 -6.99 5.43 -8.31
N GLU A 336 -6.65 4.98 -7.09
CA GLU A 336 -7.63 4.81 -6.00
C GLU A 336 -8.02 6.12 -5.29
N ALA A 337 -7.16 7.15 -5.33
CA ALA A 337 -7.43 8.43 -4.69
C ALA A 337 -8.39 9.34 -5.51
N GLN A 338 -8.53 9.12 -6.82
CA GLN A 338 -9.49 9.88 -7.65
C GLN A 338 -10.85 9.16 -7.83
N GLY A 339 -10.90 7.83 -7.69
CA GLY A 339 -12.15 7.05 -7.75
C GLY A 339 -13.11 7.30 -6.58
N THR A 340 -12.59 7.75 -5.43
CA THR A 340 -13.37 8.00 -4.21
C THR A 340 -13.83 9.46 -4.06
N HIS A 341 -13.20 10.41 -4.76
CA HIS A 341 -13.49 11.84 -4.60
C HIS A 341 -14.61 12.38 -5.52
N GLU A 342 -15.02 11.65 -6.57
CA GLU A 342 -16.15 12.04 -7.44
C GLU A 342 -17.51 11.47 -6.98
N LEU A 343 -17.53 10.50 -6.05
CA LEU A 343 -18.77 9.98 -5.46
C LEU A 343 -19.22 10.68 -4.17
N GLN A 344 -18.35 11.49 -3.54
CA GLN A 344 -18.69 12.18 -2.28
C GLN A 344 -19.20 13.63 -2.47
N THR A 345 -19.04 14.25 -3.64
CA THR A 345 -19.47 15.65 -3.88
C THR A 345 -20.87 15.79 -4.48
N ALA A 346 -21.59 14.69 -4.75
CA ALA A 346 -22.92 14.73 -5.38
C ALA A 346 -24.12 14.74 -4.41
N VAL A 347 -23.94 14.69 -3.08
CA VAL A 347 -25.08 14.50 -2.15
C VAL A 347 -25.39 15.69 -1.22
N SER A 348 -24.59 16.76 -1.15
CA SER A 348 -24.92 17.82 -0.18
C SER A 348 -24.71 19.24 -0.67
N VAL A 349 -25.59 19.71 -1.56
CA VAL A 349 -26.07 21.10 -1.53
C VAL A 349 -27.53 21.14 -2.01
N THR A 350 -28.48 21.37 -1.11
CA THR A 350 -29.64 22.29 -1.26
C THR A 350 -30.33 22.46 0.12
N PRO A 351 -31.01 23.59 0.37
CA PRO A 351 -30.66 24.43 1.51
C PRO A 351 -31.78 24.63 2.54
N TRP A 352 -31.33 24.88 3.78
CA TRP A 352 -31.92 25.78 4.80
C TRP A 352 -33.36 25.52 5.25
N ALA A 353 -33.51 25.07 6.51
CA ALA A 353 -34.18 25.85 7.57
C ALA A 353 -34.18 25.07 8.90
N ASP A 354 -33.50 25.65 9.89
CA ASP A 354 -33.85 25.81 11.31
C ASP A 354 -34.61 24.72 12.10
N GLU A 355 -33.89 24.22 13.11
CA GLU A 355 -34.22 24.26 14.55
C GLU A 355 -35.61 23.81 15.08
N ASN A 356 -35.51 22.81 15.97
CA ASN A 356 -35.98 22.78 17.37
C ASN A 356 -37.18 21.89 17.78
N HIS A 357 -36.87 21.08 18.82
CA HIS A 357 -37.74 20.56 19.90
C HIS A 357 -38.79 19.48 19.52
N ALA A 358 -39.09 18.43 20.29
CA ALA A 358 -38.85 18.11 21.70
C ALA A 358 -39.34 16.66 22.06
N ASN A 359 -38.81 16.16 23.19
CA ASN A 359 -39.43 15.33 24.24
C ASN A 359 -39.85 13.86 24.04
N TRP A 360 -39.05 12.96 24.64
CA TRP A 360 -39.22 12.38 25.98
C TRP A 360 -40.61 11.84 26.40
N ASP A 361 -40.70 10.52 26.62
CA ASP A 361 -40.70 9.86 27.95
C ASP A 361 -41.61 8.62 28.08
N GLU A 362 -41.07 7.65 28.84
CA GLU A 362 -41.71 6.69 29.75
C GLU A 362 -42.54 5.47 29.27
N VAL A 363 -41.94 4.30 29.55
CA VAL A 363 -42.39 3.24 30.48
C VAL A 363 -43.67 2.41 30.18
N SER A 364 -43.40 1.11 30.09
CA SER A 364 -44.17 -0.06 30.55
C SER A 364 -45.14 -0.81 29.61
N ASN A 365 -44.83 -2.11 29.52
CA ASN A 365 -45.71 -3.26 29.73
C ASN A 365 -46.77 -3.66 28.69
N SER A 366 -46.48 -4.86 28.14
CA SER A 366 -47.25 -6.09 28.36
C SER A 366 -48.34 -6.48 27.35
N THR A 367 -48.08 -7.65 26.74
CA THR A 367 -48.98 -8.80 26.53
C THR A 367 -50.30 -8.64 25.78
N SER A 368 -50.33 -9.38 24.66
CA SER A 368 -51.33 -10.39 24.27
C SER A 368 -52.76 -9.94 23.99
N GLN A 369 -53.27 -10.22 22.79
CA GLN A 369 -54.14 -11.38 22.53
C GLN A 369 -54.85 -11.27 21.17
N ASP A 370 -54.80 -12.39 20.46
CA ASP A 370 -55.93 -13.10 19.84
C ASP A 370 -56.86 -12.41 18.84
N SER A 371 -56.85 -12.97 17.63
CA SER A 371 -57.88 -13.91 17.12
C SER A 371 -58.28 -13.62 15.67
N LYS A 372 -58.14 -14.64 14.80
CA LYS A 372 -59.23 -15.45 14.18
C LYS A 372 -59.81 -14.81 12.91
N ASN A 373 -60.16 -15.53 11.85
CA ASN A 373 -60.12 -16.96 11.50
C ASN A 373 -60.47 -17.09 10.01
N ASP A 374 -60.24 -18.29 9.46
CA ASP A 374 -60.98 -18.96 8.37
C ASP A 374 -60.71 -18.46 6.93
N ASN A 375 -60.44 -19.29 5.91
CA ASN A 375 -60.82 -20.69 5.66
C ASN A 375 -60.04 -21.26 4.44
N ILE A 376 -59.65 -22.55 4.50
CA ILE A 376 -59.89 -23.60 3.47
C ILE A 376 -59.21 -23.43 2.08
N ARG A 377 -58.50 -24.39 1.45
CA ARG A 377 -58.51 -25.86 1.49
C ARG A 377 -57.26 -26.41 0.78
N GLY A 378 -56.71 -27.50 1.32
CA GLY A 378 -56.77 -28.80 0.62
C GLY A 378 -55.50 -29.33 -0.05
N GLY A 379 -54.92 -30.37 0.56
CA GLY A 379 -54.81 -31.64 -0.15
C GLY A 379 -53.43 -32.29 -0.24
N ASP A 380 -52.97 -32.81 0.90
CA ASP A 380 -52.71 -34.25 1.10
C ASP A 380 -51.46 -34.97 0.51
N VAL A 381 -50.76 -35.58 1.48
CA VAL A 381 -50.51 -37.05 1.57
C VAL A 381 -49.15 -37.56 1.06
N ASP A 382 -48.22 -37.67 2.02
CA ASP A 382 -47.96 -38.94 2.74
C ASP A 382 -46.52 -39.51 2.74
N THR A 383 -45.93 -39.41 3.93
CA THR A 383 -45.57 -40.56 4.78
C THR A 383 -44.20 -41.27 4.63
N VAL A 384 -43.50 -41.33 5.79
CA VAL A 384 -43.16 -42.59 6.51
C VAL A 384 -41.97 -43.38 5.93
N VAL A 385 -40.85 -43.44 6.65
CA VAL A 385 -40.58 -44.43 7.72
C VAL A 385 -39.10 -44.84 7.92
N LYS A 386 -38.75 -44.97 9.20
CA LYS A 386 -37.72 -45.83 9.85
C LYS A 386 -36.22 -45.57 9.63
N SER A 387 -35.60 -45.09 10.71
CA SER A 387 -34.52 -45.81 11.40
C SER A 387 -35.05 -47.15 11.99
N PRO A 388 -34.24 -48.22 12.23
CA PRO A 388 -33.36 -48.22 13.41
C PRO A 388 -32.08 -49.10 13.38
N SER A 389 -31.19 -48.77 14.33
CA SER A 389 -30.45 -49.67 15.25
C SER A 389 -29.43 -50.71 14.72
N SER A 390 -28.13 -50.39 14.94
CA SER A 390 -27.22 -50.96 15.97
C SER A 390 -27.15 -52.50 16.15
N PRO A 391 -26.00 -53.12 16.55
CA PRO A 391 -25.12 -52.57 17.60
C PRO A 391 -23.61 -52.86 17.54
N SER A 392 -22.87 -52.04 18.31
CA SER A 392 -21.75 -52.37 19.20
C SER A 392 -20.57 -53.21 18.67
N THR A 393 -19.34 -52.74 18.90
CA THR A 393 -18.53 -53.11 20.11
C THR A 393 -17.04 -52.79 19.85
N VAL A 394 -16.52 -51.84 20.63
CA VAL A 394 -15.19 -51.86 21.29
C VAL A 394 -13.90 -51.52 20.52
N VAL A 395 -13.37 -50.34 20.91
CA VAL A 395 -12.00 -50.04 21.40
C VAL A 395 -10.81 -50.46 20.53
N TRP A 396 -9.98 -49.49 20.12
CA TRP A 396 -8.62 -49.27 20.64
C TRP A 396 -7.99 -48.03 19.99
N MET A 397 -7.51 -47.11 20.84
CA MET A 397 -6.55 -46.05 20.51
C MET A 397 -5.29 -46.61 19.82
N LYS A 398 -4.78 -45.89 18.83
CA LYS A 398 -3.35 -45.74 18.46
C LYS A 398 -3.28 -44.55 17.48
N LYS A 399 -2.76 -43.37 17.84
CA LYS A 399 -1.38 -43.02 18.23
C LYS A 399 -0.40 -43.34 17.11
N THR A 400 0.03 -42.30 16.38
CA THR A 400 1.33 -42.10 15.64
C THR A 400 1.07 -41.13 14.47
N THR A 401 1.88 -40.14 14.11
CA THR A 401 3.11 -39.52 14.65
C THR A 401 3.33 -38.26 13.81
N SER A 402 3.24 -37.08 14.42
CA SER A 402 3.65 -35.80 13.82
C SER A 402 5.18 -35.72 13.78
N PHE A 403 5.74 -35.39 12.62
CA PHE A 403 7.17 -35.15 12.43
C PHE A 403 7.49 -33.72 12.89
N LYS A 404 8.30 -33.64 13.94
CA LYS A 404 8.85 -32.42 14.55
C LYS A 404 9.65 -31.61 13.54
N ALA A 405 9.26 -30.37 13.30
CA ALA A 405 10.19 -29.29 13.00
C ALA A 405 10.90 -28.94 14.32
N SER A 406 12.22 -29.08 14.34
CA SER A 406 13.05 -28.74 15.50
C SER A 406 13.45 -27.27 15.43
N THR A 407 12.55 -26.38 15.82
CA THR A 407 12.88 -24.98 16.11
C THR A 407 13.56 -24.94 17.47
N ILE A 408 14.86 -24.62 17.50
CA ILE A 408 15.58 -24.36 18.75
C ILE A 408 15.23 -22.93 19.17
N VAL A 409 14.13 -22.82 19.93
CA VAL A 409 13.75 -21.64 20.70
C VAL A 409 14.88 -21.32 21.70
N PRO A 410 15.47 -20.10 21.72
CA PRO A 410 16.23 -19.68 22.89
C PRO A 410 15.24 -19.56 24.05
N ALA A 411 15.52 -20.24 25.15
CA ALA A 411 14.60 -20.42 26.27
C ALA A 411 13.94 -19.11 26.77
N ALA A 412 12.73 -18.83 26.28
CA ALA A 412 11.73 -17.99 26.93
C ALA A 412 10.60 -18.92 27.38
N THR A 413 10.64 -19.25 28.67
CA THR A 413 9.57 -19.80 29.53
C THR A 413 8.36 -20.45 28.85
N ASN A 414 8.33 -21.78 28.91
CA ASN A 414 7.19 -22.66 28.64
C ASN A 414 5.84 -22.10 29.18
N SER A 415 4.90 -21.79 28.29
CA SER A 415 3.47 -21.73 28.63
C SER A 415 2.91 -23.16 28.71
N LEU A 416 2.63 -23.63 29.92
CA LEU A 416 1.89 -24.86 30.18
C LEU A 416 0.40 -24.68 29.81
N SER A 417 -0.12 -25.54 28.93
CA SER A 417 -1.55 -25.81 28.77
C SER A 417 -2.16 -26.41 30.07
N PRO A 418 -3.47 -26.27 30.32
CA PRO A 418 -4.04 -26.24 31.66
C PRO A 418 -4.18 -27.63 32.27
N PHE A 419 -3.28 -27.95 33.20
CA PHE A 419 -3.55 -28.94 34.24
C PHE A 419 -3.88 -28.18 35.52
N ARG A 420 -5.07 -28.43 36.09
CA ARG A 420 -5.49 -27.97 37.42
C ARG A 420 -4.33 -28.08 38.42
N ARG A 421 -3.73 -26.95 38.78
CA ARG A 421 -2.85 -26.77 39.94
C ARG A 421 -3.14 -25.34 40.41
N GLY A 422 -3.49 -25.19 41.69
CA GLY A 422 -3.78 -23.86 42.28
C GLY A 422 -2.60 -22.89 42.12
N PRO A 423 -2.84 -21.58 42.30
CA PRO A 423 -1.81 -20.56 42.12
C PRO A 423 -0.57 -20.90 42.96
N SER A 424 0.61 -20.77 42.36
CA SER A 424 1.86 -20.81 43.12
C SER A 424 1.86 -19.61 44.09
N VAL A 425 2.54 -19.71 45.24
CA VAL A 425 2.48 -18.69 46.31
C VAL A 425 2.93 -17.29 45.84
N ASP A 426 3.63 -17.20 44.71
CA ASP A 426 4.20 -15.97 44.15
C ASP A 426 3.43 -15.40 42.92
N GLU A 427 2.46 -16.13 42.36
CA GLU A 427 1.72 -15.76 41.14
C GLU A 427 0.22 -15.61 41.42
N MET A 428 -0.36 -14.47 41.06
CA MET A 428 -1.79 -14.20 41.23
C MET A 428 -2.39 -13.65 39.92
N ALA A 429 -3.56 -14.16 39.55
CA ALA A 429 -4.31 -13.68 38.40
C ALA A 429 -5.74 -13.39 38.84
N SER A 430 -6.15 -12.13 38.74
CA SER A 430 -7.50 -11.70 39.10
C SER A 430 -8.33 -11.48 37.84
N ARG A 431 -9.57 -12.00 37.86
CA ARG A 431 -10.50 -11.92 36.73
C ARG A 431 -11.77 -11.22 37.18
N LEU A 432 -12.05 -10.07 36.58
CA LEU A 432 -13.31 -9.36 36.71
C LEU A 432 -14.08 -9.50 35.39
N GLU A 433 -15.13 -10.31 35.40
CA GLU A 433 -16.01 -10.54 34.23
C GLU A 433 -16.99 -9.38 34.04
N ASP A 434 -17.50 -9.20 32.82
CA ASP A 434 -18.27 -8.00 32.44
C ASP A 434 -19.59 -7.83 33.22
N SER A 435 -20.12 -8.91 33.80
CA SER A 435 -21.30 -8.91 34.68
C SER A 435 -20.98 -8.65 36.15
N ALA A 436 -19.72 -8.38 36.50
CA ALA A 436 -19.30 -8.23 37.89
C ALA A 436 -19.83 -6.93 38.50
N GLY A 437 -20.48 -7.06 39.65
CA GLY A 437 -21.01 -5.96 40.44
C GLY A 437 -20.00 -5.41 41.46
N PRO A 438 -20.41 -4.43 42.28
CA PRO A 438 -19.59 -3.91 43.37
C PRO A 438 -19.15 -4.99 44.38
N GLU A 439 -20.00 -6.01 44.59
CA GLU A 439 -19.74 -7.12 45.53
C GLU A 439 -18.58 -8.02 45.04
N ASP A 440 -18.51 -8.30 43.73
CA ASP A 440 -17.41 -9.10 43.15
C ASP A 440 -16.05 -8.38 43.24
N ILE A 441 -16.06 -7.04 43.21
CA ILE A 441 -14.85 -6.22 43.40
C ILE A 441 -14.39 -6.27 44.86
N GLU A 442 -15.32 -6.27 45.83
CA GLU A 442 -15.00 -6.44 47.24
C GLU A 442 -14.42 -7.83 47.54
N ASP A 443 -14.95 -8.88 46.91
CA ASP A 443 -14.42 -10.25 47.04
C ASP A 443 -12.97 -10.35 46.53
N VAL A 444 -12.68 -9.76 45.36
CA VAL A 444 -11.31 -9.70 44.83
C VAL A 444 -10.40 -8.86 45.74
N LEU A 445 -10.91 -7.77 46.33
CA LEU A 445 -10.12 -6.96 47.28
C LEU A 445 -9.80 -7.71 48.57
N GLU A 446 -10.73 -8.48 49.13
CA GLU A 446 -10.47 -9.30 50.32
C GLU A 446 -9.48 -10.45 50.01
N GLU A 447 -9.57 -11.08 48.83
CA GLU A 447 -8.58 -12.07 48.38
C GLU A 447 -7.17 -11.46 48.28
N ILE A 448 -7.04 -10.29 47.67
CA ILE A 448 -5.76 -9.57 47.52
C ILE A 448 -5.24 -9.11 48.89
N LYS A 449 -6.11 -8.73 49.81
CA LYS A 449 -5.73 -8.36 51.18
C LYS A 449 -5.21 -9.54 51.99
N GLU A 450 -5.77 -10.73 51.81
CA GLU A 450 -5.34 -11.95 52.49
C GLU A 450 -4.04 -12.53 51.89
N TYR A 451 -3.91 -12.51 50.56
CA TYR A 451 -2.84 -13.22 49.84
C TYR A 451 -1.85 -12.33 49.07
N GLY A 452 -2.02 -11.01 49.04
CA GLY A 452 -1.25 -10.10 48.16
C GLY A 452 0.21 -9.86 48.55
N VAL A 453 0.57 -9.97 49.83
CA VAL A 453 1.93 -9.67 50.32
C VAL A 453 3.04 -10.53 49.66
N PRO A 454 2.90 -11.87 49.50
CA PRO A 454 3.90 -12.69 48.80
C PRO A 454 3.91 -12.50 47.28
N VAL A 455 2.84 -11.97 46.66
CA VAL A 455 2.69 -11.91 45.20
C VAL A 455 3.81 -11.13 44.53
N ARG A 456 4.41 -11.74 43.52
CA ARG A 456 5.50 -11.18 42.69
C ARG A 456 5.07 -10.98 41.24
N ASP A 457 4.15 -11.79 40.74
CA ASP A 457 3.58 -11.68 39.40
C ASP A 457 2.07 -11.50 39.50
N PHE A 458 1.56 -10.41 38.92
CA PHE A 458 0.15 -10.09 38.90
C PHE A 458 -0.35 -9.87 37.48
N ARG A 459 -1.34 -10.67 37.06
CA ARG A 459 -2.06 -10.50 35.80
C ARG A 459 -3.47 -10.00 36.07
N LEU A 460 -3.83 -8.87 35.47
CA LEU A 460 -5.17 -8.29 35.57
C LEU A 460 -5.97 -8.56 34.30
N ARG A 461 -7.21 -9.00 34.47
CA ARG A 461 -8.19 -9.17 33.40
C ARG A 461 -9.43 -8.35 33.71
N LEU A 462 -9.83 -7.47 32.77
CA LEU A 462 -10.96 -6.55 32.95
C LEU A 462 -11.83 -6.53 31.69
N GLY A 463 -13.09 -6.99 31.81
CA GLY A 463 -14.06 -7.04 30.73
C GLY A 463 -14.19 -8.43 30.07
N PRO A 464 -15.00 -8.56 29.00
CA PRO A 464 -15.31 -9.84 28.38
C PRO A 464 -14.12 -10.31 27.54
N TYR A 465 -13.27 -11.15 28.13
CA TYR A 465 -12.26 -11.92 27.41
C TYR A 465 -12.80 -13.35 27.21
N GLU A 466 -13.16 -13.69 25.97
CA GLU A 466 -13.66 -15.02 25.62
C GLU A 466 -12.54 -15.82 24.92
N PRO A 467 -11.77 -16.65 25.65
CA PRO A 467 -10.88 -17.59 24.98
C PRO A 467 -11.78 -18.66 24.35
N SER A 468 -11.81 -18.73 23.01
CA SER A 468 -12.67 -19.66 22.27
C SER A 468 -12.39 -21.11 22.65
N LEU A 469 -13.14 -21.61 23.63
CA LEU A 469 -13.23 -23.01 24.03
C LEU A 469 -14.23 -23.69 23.09
N GLY A 470 -13.78 -24.06 21.90
CA GLY A 470 -14.63 -24.78 20.94
C GLY A 470 -13.86 -25.34 19.75
N VAL A 471 -13.84 -26.66 19.64
CA VAL A 471 -13.35 -27.39 18.47
C VAL A 471 -14.32 -27.13 17.30
N HIS A 472 -13.77 -26.90 16.10
CA HIS A 472 -14.42 -26.92 14.76
C HIS A 472 -14.87 -25.57 14.15
N ASP A 473 -13.92 -24.79 13.59
CA ASP A 473 -13.97 -24.20 12.23
C ASP A 473 -12.67 -23.41 11.95
N PRO A 474 -11.81 -23.79 10.99
CA PRO A 474 -10.55 -23.09 10.70
C PRO A 474 -10.72 -21.68 10.09
N ARG A 475 -11.95 -21.24 9.75
CA ARG A 475 -12.18 -19.99 9.01
C ARG A 475 -12.61 -18.80 9.87
N HIS A 476 -12.72 -18.95 11.19
CA HIS A 476 -13.20 -17.89 12.09
C HIS A 476 -12.36 -17.79 13.38
N PHE A 477 -11.03 -17.74 13.24
CA PHE A 477 -10.16 -17.31 14.34
C PHE A 477 -10.15 -15.78 14.42
N HIS A 478 -11.10 -15.21 15.15
CA HIS A 478 -10.96 -13.84 15.65
C HIS A 478 -10.74 -13.94 17.16
N PHE A 479 -9.55 -13.53 17.63
CA PHE A 479 -9.42 -13.11 19.02
C PHE A 479 -10.35 -11.90 19.19
N ARG A 480 -11.38 -12.01 20.02
CA ARG A 480 -12.19 -10.84 20.36
C ARG A 480 -11.34 -9.96 21.28
N GLU A 481 -10.91 -8.80 20.81
CA GLU A 481 -10.17 -7.84 21.62
C GLU A 481 -10.97 -7.44 22.88
N PRO A 482 -10.31 -7.11 24.01
CA PRO A 482 -11.00 -6.58 25.17
C PRO A 482 -11.66 -5.23 24.83
N GLU A 483 -12.98 -5.19 24.76
CA GLU A 483 -13.75 -3.94 24.64
C GLU A 483 -13.90 -3.29 26.03
N PRO A 484 -13.98 -1.95 26.11
CA PRO A 484 -14.41 -1.27 27.34
C PRO A 484 -15.84 -1.73 27.67
N GLY A 485 -15.95 -2.66 28.62
CA GLY A 485 -17.22 -3.17 29.09
C GLY A 485 -17.82 -2.35 30.23
N ASP A 486 -18.88 -2.84 30.87
CA ASP A 486 -19.61 -2.14 31.94
C ASP A 486 -18.71 -1.85 33.15
N LEU A 487 -17.68 -2.68 33.36
CA LEU A 487 -16.65 -2.49 34.38
C LEU A 487 -15.84 -1.19 34.20
N ASP A 488 -15.69 -0.67 32.97
CA ASP A 488 -14.98 0.60 32.76
C ASP A 488 -15.76 1.80 33.33
N GLN A 489 -17.03 1.62 33.71
CA GLN A 489 -17.84 2.66 34.38
C GLN A 489 -17.73 2.62 35.91
N LEU A 490 -17.23 1.54 36.50
CA LEU A 490 -17.10 1.38 37.95
C LEU A 490 -15.86 2.08 38.50
N ASN A 491 -15.96 2.69 39.69
CA ASN A 491 -14.83 3.37 40.32
C ASN A 491 -14.09 2.38 41.24
N ILE A 492 -13.04 1.75 40.72
CA ILE A 492 -12.22 0.76 41.44
C ILE A 492 -11.10 1.49 42.20
N ASP A 493 -10.95 1.21 43.50
CA ASP A 493 -9.87 1.75 44.33
C ASP A 493 -8.56 0.97 44.14
N TRP A 494 -7.85 1.31 43.06
CA TRP A 494 -6.56 0.71 42.74
C TRP A 494 -5.46 1.02 43.78
N ASP A 495 -5.52 2.18 44.45
CA ASP A 495 -4.53 2.57 45.46
C ASP A 495 -4.57 1.57 46.64
N THR A 496 -5.77 1.23 47.11
CA THR A 496 -5.97 0.20 48.14
C THR A 496 -5.54 -1.18 47.66
N MET A 497 -5.94 -1.59 46.44
CA MET A 497 -5.60 -2.90 45.89
C MET A 497 -4.08 -3.14 45.80
N PHE A 498 -3.33 -2.19 45.24
CA PHE A 498 -1.87 -2.33 45.12
C PHE A 498 -1.13 -2.10 46.44
N SER A 499 -1.74 -1.44 47.43
CA SER A 499 -1.14 -1.31 48.77
C SER A 499 -0.91 -2.66 49.47
N TYR A 500 -1.71 -3.67 49.12
CA TYR A 500 -1.57 -5.04 49.62
C TYR A 500 -0.51 -5.88 48.87
N MET A 501 0.03 -5.38 47.75
CA MET A 501 1.05 -6.06 46.94
C MET A 501 2.38 -5.27 46.84
N PRO A 502 3.01 -4.86 47.95
CA PRO A 502 4.24 -4.04 47.90
C PRO A 502 5.44 -4.81 47.30
N GLY A 503 5.35 -6.13 47.24
CA GLY A 503 6.39 -7.02 46.72
C GLY A 503 6.38 -7.24 45.21
N LEU A 504 5.43 -6.65 44.48
CA LEU A 504 5.19 -6.94 43.08
C LEU A 504 6.42 -6.64 42.19
N LYS A 505 6.77 -7.59 41.33
CA LYS A 505 7.88 -7.49 40.36
C LYS A 505 7.41 -7.46 38.91
N ARG A 506 6.29 -8.13 38.59
CA ARG A 506 5.73 -8.21 37.25
C ARG A 506 4.25 -7.83 37.25
N LEU A 507 3.88 -6.94 36.36
CA LEU A 507 2.50 -6.55 36.11
C LEU A 507 2.15 -6.79 34.64
N ASP A 508 1.13 -7.61 34.40
CA ASP A 508 0.65 -7.98 33.07
C ASP A 508 -0.77 -7.45 32.84
N LEU A 509 -0.88 -6.49 31.92
CA LEU A 509 -2.12 -5.82 31.53
C LEU A 509 -2.58 -6.22 30.11
N THR A 510 -2.04 -7.29 29.53
CA THR A 510 -2.38 -7.72 28.16
C THR A 510 -3.87 -7.98 27.96
N GLU A 511 -4.60 -8.34 29.02
CA GLU A 511 -6.03 -8.65 29.01
C GLU A 511 -6.89 -7.49 29.52
N VAL A 512 -6.38 -6.26 29.44
CA VAL A 512 -7.11 -5.02 29.72
C VAL A 512 -7.19 -4.19 28.45
N SER A 513 -8.34 -3.60 28.15
CA SER A 513 -8.49 -2.75 26.95
C SER A 513 -7.55 -1.53 27.01
N LEU A 514 -6.83 -1.23 25.92
CA LEU A 514 -6.02 0.00 25.81
C LEU A 514 -6.87 1.27 25.95
N LEU A 515 -8.16 1.19 25.63
CA LEU A 515 -9.12 2.28 25.76
C LEU A 515 -9.65 2.47 27.19
N SER A 516 -9.38 1.53 28.10
CA SER A 516 -9.89 1.57 29.46
C SER A 516 -9.37 2.78 30.24
N ARG A 517 -10.27 3.46 30.96
CA ARG A 517 -9.90 4.58 31.84
C ARG A 517 -9.06 4.14 33.04
N HIS A 518 -9.05 2.84 33.34
CA HIS A 518 -8.33 2.29 34.48
C HIS A 518 -6.83 2.19 34.25
N ILE A 519 -6.34 2.15 33.01
CA ILE A 519 -4.89 2.02 32.74
C ILE A 519 -4.08 3.15 33.39
N PRO A 520 -4.39 4.46 33.20
CA PRO A 520 -3.71 5.53 33.92
C PRO A 520 -3.80 5.42 35.44
N GLN A 521 -4.96 5.01 35.98
CA GLN A 521 -5.19 4.87 37.43
C GLN A 521 -4.34 3.74 38.04
N ILE A 522 -4.27 2.61 37.35
CA ILE A 522 -3.44 1.46 37.71
C ILE A 522 -1.97 1.88 37.74
N LEU A 523 -1.47 2.54 36.68
CA LEU A 523 -0.08 2.98 36.62
C LEU A 523 0.26 3.96 37.76
N GLU A 524 -0.66 4.87 38.09
CA GLU A 524 -0.47 5.79 39.21
C GLU A 524 -0.39 5.04 40.55
N ALA A 525 -1.33 4.12 40.83
CA ALA A 525 -1.39 3.35 42.07
C ALA A 525 -0.18 2.42 42.24
N VAL A 526 0.18 1.66 41.20
CA VAL A 526 1.35 0.76 41.20
C VAL A 526 2.63 1.55 41.43
N SER A 527 2.76 2.75 40.85
CA SER A 527 3.93 3.61 41.06
C SER A 527 4.09 4.10 42.50
N LYS A 528 3.00 4.14 43.29
CA LYS A 528 3.03 4.52 44.71
C LYS A 528 3.36 3.33 45.60
N SER A 529 2.70 2.19 45.38
CA SER A 529 2.73 1.04 46.28
C SER A 529 3.78 -0.02 45.92
N CYS A 530 4.08 -0.21 44.64
CA CYS A 530 4.97 -1.27 44.13
C CYS A 530 6.26 -0.66 43.56
N GLN A 531 7.22 -0.31 44.43
CA GLN A 531 8.40 0.46 44.03
C GLN A 531 9.51 -0.36 43.34
N ASN A 532 9.51 -1.69 43.48
CA ASN A 532 10.52 -2.59 42.93
C ASN A 532 10.03 -3.37 41.70
N LEU A 533 9.12 -2.76 40.93
CA LEU A 533 8.64 -3.36 39.69
C LEU A 533 9.82 -3.54 38.72
N GLU A 534 9.93 -4.72 38.11
CA GLU A 534 10.97 -5.08 37.13
C GLU A 534 10.38 -5.25 35.72
N ILE A 535 9.14 -5.72 35.61
CA ILE A 535 8.47 -6.05 34.34
C ILE A 535 7.09 -5.40 34.28
N LEU A 536 6.85 -4.62 33.23
CA LEU A 536 5.53 -4.05 32.92
C LEU A 536 5.12 -4.43 31.49
N ILE A 537 4.04 -5.18 31.36
CA ILE A 537 3.48 -5.56 30.06
C ILE A 537 2.19 -4.78 29.86
N LEU A 538 2.24 -3.80 28.95
CA LEU A 538 1.10 -2.99 28.57
C LEU A 538 0.21 -3.72 27.55
N PRO A 539 -1.08 -3.36 27.45
CA PRO A 539 -1.94 -3.89 26.40
C PRO A 539 -1.42 -3.54 25.00
N SER A 540 -1.56 -4.49 24.07
CA SER A 540 -1.36 -4.29 22.64
C SER A 540 -2.73 -4.30 21.93
N LYS A 541 -2.79 -3.70 20.74
CA LYS A 541 -3.96 -3.75 19.87
C LYS A 541 -3.67 -4.69 18.70
N ASN A 542 -4.47 -5.74 18.57
CA ASN A 542 -4.48 -6.72 17.49
C ASN A 542 -5.92 -6.90 16.97
N ASP A 543 -6.40 -5.91 16.21
CA ASP A 543 -7.54 -6.01 15.28
C ASP A 543 -8.92 -5.55 15.79
N PHE A 544 -9.24 -4.27 15.60
CA PHE A 544 -10.56 -3.80 15.15
C PHE A 544 -10.48 -2.41 14.47
N PHE A 545 -11.43 -2.19 13.55
CA PHE A 545 -11.68 -1.11 12.56
C PHE A 545 -11.59 0.38 13.01
N GLY A 546 -10.56 0.78 13.75
CA GLY A 546 -10.34 2.21 14.05
C GLY A 546 -8.94 2.55 14.52
N SER A 547 -8.33 3.59 13.95
CA SER A 547 -7.04 4.12 14.39
C SER A 547 -7.08 4.53 15.86
N VAL A 548 -6.14 4.06 16.70
CA VAL A 548 -6.00 4.59 18.08
C VAL A 548 -5.68 6.07 18.00
N LYS A 549 -6.59 6.93 18.49
CA LYS A 549 -6.40 8.38 18.47
C LYS A 549 -5.19 8.76 19.33
N GLU A 550 -4.39 9.73 18.88
CA GLU A 550 -3.25 10.32 19.61
C GLU A 550 -3.58 10.65 21.08
N VAL A 551 -4.82 11.07 21.35
CA VAL A 551 -5.33 11.41 22.69
C VAL A 551 -5.30 10.24 23.68
N VAL A 552 -5.49 9.00 23.22
CA VAL A 552 -5.46 7.81 24.09
C VAL A 552 -4.01 7.50 24.48
N VAL A 553 -3.11 7.47 23.51
CA VAL A 553 -1.67 7.26 23.73
C VAL A 553 -1.08 8.36 24.63
N ASN A 554 -1.46 9.62 24.39
CA ASN A 554 -1.00 10.73 25.22
C ASN A 554 -1.49 10.61 26.68
N ARG A 555 -2.73 10.14 26.92
CA ARG A 555 -3.23 9.87 28.28
C ARG A 555 -2.43 8.78 28.99
N LEU A 556 -2.07 7.72 28.27
CA LEU A 556 -1.18 6.67 28.77
C LEU A 556 0.20 7.25 29.12
N LEU A 557 0.82 8.03 28.24
CA LEU A 557 2.15 8.64 28.45
C LEU A 557 2.19 9.57 29.67
N VAL A 558 1.13 10.36 29.88
CA VAL A 558 1.00 11.26 31.04
C VAL A 558 1.05 10.50 32.37
N ALA A 559 0.54 9.26 32.43
CA ALA A 559 0.61 8.41 33.61
C ALA A 559 1.89 7.57 33.67
N LEU A 560 2.35 7.06 32.53
CA LEU A 560 3.51 6.17 32.43
C LEU A 560 4.82 6.87 32.74
N ILE A 561 5.08 8.05 32.18
CA ILE A 561 6.37 8.75 32.32
C ILE A 561 6.68 9.05 33.81
N PRO A 562 5.75 9.62 34.61
CA PRO A 562 5.97 9.80 36.04
C PRO A 562 6.15 8.48 36.81
N ALA A 563 5.48 7.40 36.39
CA ALA A 563 5.66 6.09 37.01
C ALA A 563 7.06 5.53 36.75
N LEU A 564 7.56 5.64 35.50
CA LEU A 564 8.93 5.26 35.13
C LEU A 564 9.97 6.04 35.94
N GLU A 565 9.78 7.34 36.13
CA GLU A 565 10.68 8.17 36.93
C GLU A 565 10.75 7.70 38.40
N LYS A 566 9.60 7.36 39.01
CA LYS A 566 9.57 6.82 40.37
C LYS A 566 10.30 5.48 40.50
N TRP A 567 10.04 4.54 39.60
CA TRP A 567 10.74 3.25 39.61
C TRP A 567 12.23 3.43 39.35
N TYR A 568 12.60 4.35 38.45
CA TYR A 568 14.00 4.68 38.20
C TYR A 568 14.75 5.13 39.46
N LEU A 569 14.12 6.01 40.26
CA LEU A 569 14.72 6.53 41.49
C LEU A 569 14.91 5.46 42.58
N VAL A 570 14.12 4.38 42.57
CA VAL A 570 14.16 3.34 43.60
C VAL A 570 14.93 2.10 43.16
N SER A 571 14.55 1.49 42.02
CA SER A 571 15.08 0.21 41.54
C SER A 571 16.12 0.35 40.42
N GLY A 572 16.32 1.56 39.89
CA GLY A 572 17.15 1.82 38.72
C GLY A 572 16.43 1.57 37.39
N GLY A 573 15.10 1.45 37.43
CA GLY A 573 14.23 1.34 36.26
C GLY A 573 13.81 -0.10 35.95
N LEU A 574 12.93 -0.24 34.96
CA LEU A 574 12.42 -1.53 34.52
C LEU A 574 13.47 -2.32 33.72
N ARG A 575 13.36 -3.66 33.76
CA ARG A 575 14.13 -4.60 32.92
C ARG A 575 13.36 -5.04 31.68
N GLN A 576 12.03 -5.06 31.73
CA GLN A 576 11.18 -5.36 30.58
C GLN A 576 9.98 -4.41 30.54
N LEU A 577 9.73 -3.87 29.36
CA LEU A 577 8.63 -2.93 29.13
C LEU A 577 8.06 -3.14 27.73
N THR A 578 6.74 -3.31 27.63
CA THR A 578 6.03 -3.36 26.35
C THR A 578 5.64 -1.96 25.89
N MET A 579 5.91 -1.61 24.63
CA MET A 579 5.42 -0.35 24.05
C MET A 579 3.97 -0.51 23.59
N ALA A 580 3.08 0.38 24.06
CA ALA A 580 1.71 0.45 23.57
C ALA A 580 1.70 0.88 22.10
N SER A 581 0.84 0.25 21.29
CA SER A 581 0.84 0.41 19.84
C SER A 581 0.57 1.85 19.38
N CYS A 582 1.52 2.40 18.63
CA CYS A 582 1.35 3.63 17.85
C CYS A 582 1.25 3.23 16.37
N GLU A 583 0.02 3.15 15.85
CA GLU A 583 -0.28 2.60 14.52
C GLU A 583 0.09 3.53 13.34
N GLN A 584 0.43 4.79 13.60
CA GLN A 584 0.58 5.81 12.55
C GLN A 584 1.95 6.51 12.61
N GLU A 585 2.58 6.63 11.45
CA GLU A 585 3.83 7.37 11.21
C GLU A 585 3.74 8.85 11.64
N GLU A 586 2.51 9.40 11.71
CA GLU A 586 2.21 10.76 12.15
C GLU A 586 2.37 10.98 13.67
N ASN A 587 2.38 9.90 14.48
CA ASN A 587 2.56 9.96 15.94
C ASN A 587 4.05 10.05 16.34
N LEU A 588 4.87 10.76 15.55
CA LEU A 588 6.28 11.02 15.83
C LEU A 588 6.47 11.54 17.26
N ARG A 589 5.59 12.46 17.71
CA ARG A 589 5.69 13.08 19.03
C ARG A 589 5.53 12.08 20.18
N CYS A 590 4.48 11.25 20.16
CA CYS A 590 4.23 10.27 21.22
C CYS A 590 5.30 9.17 21.25
N SER A 591 5.70 8.70 20.06
CA SER A 591 6.76 7.68 19.92
C SER A 591 8.11 8.20 20.42
N GLN A 592 8.49 9.44 20.06
CA GLN A 592 9.70 10.09 20.57
C GLN A 592 9.64 10.26 22.08
N GLN A 593 8.54 10.80 22.62
CA GLN A 593 8.38 10.99 24.07
C GLN A 593 8.50 9.69 24.85
N TYR A 594 7.94 8.59 24.34
CA TYR A 594 8.07 7.28 24.95
C TYR A 594 9.53 6.83 24.95
N VAL A 595 10.18 6.81 23.77
CA VAL A 595 11.56 6.29 23.64
C VAL A 595 12.55 7.14 24.43
N GLU A 596 12.37 8.47 24.47
CA GLU A 596 13.15 9.38 25.32
C GLU A 596 12.95 9.08 26.81
N ALA A 597 11.72 8.78 27.24
CA ALA A 597 11.45 8.39 28.62
C ALA A 597 12.10 7.05 28.98
N VAL A 598 12.06 6.05 28.08
CA VAL A 598 12.74 4.77 28.29
C VAL A 598 14.26 4.97 28.34
N ALA A 599 14.83 5.73 27.40
CA ALA A 599 16.25 6.06 27.38
C ALA A 599 16.72 6.74 28.68
N ARG A 600 15.85 7.56 29.28
CA ARG A 600 16.17 8.32 30.50
C ARG A 600 15.96 7.53 31.78
N PHE A 601 14.88 6.75 31.87
CA PHE A 601 14.41 6.14 33.12
C PHE A 601 14.57 4.61 33.16
N CYS A 602 14.96 3.96 32.06
CA CYS A 602 15.16 2.51 31.98
C CYS A 602 16.49 2.14 31.31
N PRO A 603 17.66 2.58 31.82
CA PRO A 603 18.96 2.28 31.20
C PRO A 603 19.35 0.79 31.27
N ARG A 604 18.78 0.03 32.22
CA ARG A 604 19.02 -1.41 32.39
C ARG A 604 17.99 -2.29 31.67
N ILE A 605 17.22 -1.71 30.74
CA ILE A 605 16.23 -2.44 29.99
C ILE A 605 16.90 -3.57 29.20
N GLU A 606 16.39 -4.78 29.36
CA GLU A 606 16.88 -6.01 28.71
C GLU A 606 15.97 -6.37 27.52
N TYR A 607 14.67 -6.09 27.64
CA TYR A 607 13.64 -6.36 26.64
C TYR A 607 12.71 -5.16 26.49
N VAL A 608 12.62 -4.62 25.27
CA VAL A 608 11.56 -3.67 24.91
C VAL A 608 10.62 -4.39 23.96
N ASP A 609 9.53 -4.92 24.53
CA ASP A 609 8.63 -5.80 23.79
C ASP A 609 7.66 -4.98 22.93
N GLY A 610 7.72 -5.22 21.63
CA GLY A 610 6.66 -4.86 20.67
C GLY A 610 6.39 -5.96 19.65
N TYR A 611 7.18 -7.04 19.67
CA TYR A 611 7.16 -8.12 18.67
C TYR A 611 7.01 -9.52 19.27
N GLY A 612 7.21 -9.72 20.57
CA GLY A 612 7.02 -11.04 21.22
C GLY A 612 5.61 -11.64 21.05
N GLN A 613 4.61 -10.82 20.70
CA GLN A 613 3.26 -11.28 20.33
C GLN A 613 3.08 -11.54 18.81
N ALA A 614 3.92 -10.96 17.95
CA ALA A 614 3.87 -11.15 16.49
C ALA A 614 4.48 -12.50 16.07
N LEU A 615 5.47 -13.03 16.81
CA LEU A 615 5.99 -14.40 16.58
C LEU A 615 4.94 -15.50 16.77
N ASN A 616 3.83 -15.21 17.44
CA ASN A 616 2.73 -16.16 17.66
C ASN A 616 1.57 -16.00 16.64
N SER A 617 1.60 -14.95 15.82
CA SER A 617 0.55 -14.65 14.84
C SER A 617 1.18 -14.63 13.45
N GLU A 618 1.17 -15.78 12.79
CA GLU A 618 1.68 -15.97 11.42
C GLU A 618 0.97 -15.11 10.34
N LYS A 619 0.12 -14.14 10.71
CA LYS A 619 -0.91 -13.61 9.80
C LYS A 619 -0.99 -12.08 9.67
N GLU A 620 -0.38 -11.29 10.55
CA GLU A 620 -0.58 -9.83 10.56
C GLU A 620 0.74 -9.04 10.68
N PRO A 621 0.99 -8.04 9.80
CA PRO A 621 2.14 -7.15 9.95
C PRO A 621 2.12 -6.38 11.27
N CYS A 622 3.30 -6.20 11.86
CA CYS A 622 3.46 -5.52 13.14
C CYS A 622 2.83 -4.12 13.14
N SER A 623 1.83 -3.90 14.00
CA SER A 623 1.13 -2.61 14.16
C SER A 623 1.98 -1.56 14.89
N ASN A 624 3.03 -1.99 15.60
CA ASN A 624 3.89 -1.11 16.40
C ASN A 624 4.95 -0.44 15.52
N MET A 625 4.81 0.88 15.29
CA MET A 625 5.75 1.66 14.48
C MET A 625 6.39 2.78 15.30
N TRP A 626 7.63 2.59 15.75
CA TRP A 626 8.38 3.58 16.54
C TRP A 626 8.93 4.67 15.61
N SER A 627 8.07 5.63 15.30
CA SER A 627 8.48 6.82 14.55
C SER A 627 9.33 7.73 15.44
N ILE A 628 10.67 7.63 15.35
CA ILE A 628 11.64 8.37 16.16
C ILE A 628 12.77 9.02 15.35
N SER A 629 13.15 10.25 15.69
CA SER A 629 14.33 10.88 15.07
C SER A 629 15.62 10.09 15.36
N LEU A 630 16.63 10.31 14.53
CA LEU A 630 17.95 9.73 14.72
C LEU A 630 18.58 10.14 16.07
N GLU A 631 18.32 11.36 16.53
CA GLU A 631 18.79 11.87 17.83
C GLU A 631 18.16 11.10 19.01
N THR A 632 16.84 10.88 18.97
CA THR A 632 16.14 10.08 19.98
C THR A 632 16.65 8.63 19.97
N TRP A 633 16.88 8.06 18.79
CA TRP A 633 17.45 6.73 18.64
C TRP A 633 18.88 6.64 19.19
N GLN A 634 19.70 7.66 18.95
CA GLN A 634 21.06 7.76 19.49
C GLN A 634 21.06 7.83 21.02
N ALA A 635 20.19 8.65 21.61
CA ALA A 635 20.05 8.74 23.05
C ALA A 635 19.60 7.40 23.66
N PHE A 636 18.65 6.71 23.01
CA PHE A 636 18.23 5.37 23.43
C PHE A 636 19.38 4.36 23.39
N ASN A 637 20.13 4.29 22.29
CA ASN A 637 21.24 3.34 22.14
C ASN A 637 22.40 3.65 23.11
N ALA A 638 22.66 4.93 23.39
CA ALA A 638 23.67 5.35 24.34
C ALA A 638 23.33 4.95 25.78
N SER A 639 22.06 5.02 26.17
CA SER A 639 21.61 4.69 27.52
C SER A 639 21.31 3.20 27.73
N CYS A 640 20.65 2.57 26.76
CA CYS A 640 20.07 1.22 26.89
C CYS A 640 20.97 0.16 26.24
N THR A 641 22.17 -0.06 26.78
CA THR A 641 23.14 -1.03 26.26
C THR A 641 22.95 -2.46 26.77
N SER A 642 22.03 -2.69 27.71
CA SER A 642 21.78 -3.99 28.35
C SER A 642 20.81 -4.90 27.57
N LEU A 643 20.45 -4.51 26.35
CA LEU A 643 19.50 -5.25 25.51
C LEU A 643 19.99 -6.67 25.22
N ARG A 644 19.08 -7.65 25.36
CA ARG A 644 19.35 -9.08 25.09
C ARG A 644 18.77 -9.56 23.78
N ALA A 645 17.65 -8.97 23.36
CA ALA A 645 16.98 -9.25 22.11
C ALA A 645 16.48 -7.95 21.48
N PHE A 646 16.53 -7.85 20.16
CA PHE A 646 16.00 -6.70 19.42
C PHE A 646 15.41 -7.10 18.08
N ASN A 647 14.28 -6.48 17.71
CA ASN A 647 13.67 -6.67 16.40
C ASN A 647 13.54 -5.34 15.65
N TRP A 648 14.06 -5.31 14.42
CA TRP A 648 14.00 -4.17 13.53
C TRP A 648 12.60 -3.86 12.97
N THR A 649 11.59 -4.73 13.10
CA THR A 649 10.22 -4.46 12.61
C THR A 649 9.56 -3.25 13.26
N VAL A 650 9.97 -2.90 14.48
CA VAL A 650 9.33 -1.82 15.24
C VAL A 650 9.99 -0.46 15.02
N VAL A 651 11.17 -0.39 14.40
CA VAL A 651 11.95 0.86 14.22
C VAL A 651 12.22 1.13 12.73
N PRO A 652 12.69 2.35 12.37
CA PRO A 652 13.03 2.65 10.99
C PRO A 652 14.13 1.72 10.47
N PHE A 653 13.83 0.99 9.40
CA PHE A 653 14.72 0.02 8.77
C PHE A 653 15.62 0.74 7.76
N GLY A 654 16.76 1.25 8.21
CA GLY A 654 17.67 1.97 7.33
C GLY A 654 19.04 2.29 7.91
N ASP A 655 20.01 2.54 7.02
CA ASP A 655 21.44 2.70 7.33
C ASP A 655 21.76 3.65 8.49
N PRO A 656 21.16 4.85 8.62
CA PRO A 656 21.46 5.73 9.75
C PRO A 656 21.13 5.07 11.10
N PHE A 657 20.04 4.31 11.17
CA PHE A 657 19.60 3.64 12.39
C PHE A 657 20.46 2.41 12.68
N PHE A 658 20.81 1.60 11.67
CA PHE A 658 21.75 0.49 11.81
C PHE A 658 23.11 0.97 12.34
N ARG A 659 23.60 2.10 11.82
CA ARG A 659 24.88 2.69 12.22
C ARG A 659 24.89 3.09 13.69
N VAL A 660 23.89 3.86 14.12
CA VAL A 660 23.76 4.26 15.53
C VAL A 660 23.61 3.02 16.43
N PHE A 661 22.85 2.01 16.00
CA PHE A 661 22.72 0.78 16.76
C PHE A 661 24.05 0.04 16.92
N GLY A 662 24.90 0.03 15.88
CA GLY A 662 26.24 -0.57 15.91
C GLY A 662 27.29 0.24 16.69
N GLU A 663 27.16 1.57 16.73
CA GLU A 663 28.08 2.46 17.48
C GLU A 663 28.05 2.19 19.00
N TYR A 664 26.86 1.89 19.53
CA TYR A 664 26.68 1.57 20.95
C TYR A 664 26.54 0.06 21.13
N VAL A 665 27.67 -0.60 21.36
CA VAL A 665 27.74 -2.06 21.51
C VAL A 665 26.85 -2.56 22.64
N LYS A 666 26.08 -3.61 22.36
CA LYS A 666 25.16 -4.27 23.31
C LYS A 666 25.75 -5.63 23.69
N PRO A 667 26.59 -5.71 24.74
CA PRO A 667 27.39 -6.90 25.03
C PRO A 667 26.58 -8.14 25.43
N GLN A 668 25.29 -7.96 25.78
CA GLN A 668 24.39 -9.04 26.15
C GLN A 668 23.42 -9.42 25.03
N LEU A 669 23.56 -8.83 23.84
CA LEU A 669 22.68 -9.08 22.70
C LEU A 669 22.94 -10.49 22.16
N THR A 670 21.90 -11.32 22.21
CA THR A 670 21.95 -12.73 21.78
C THR A 670 21.08 -12.98 20.55
N SER A 671 19.93 -12.30 20.46
CA SER A 671 18.97 -12.45 19.37
C SER A 671 18.75 -11.12 18.64
N LEU A 672 18.87 -11.14 17.31
CA LEU A 672 18.68 -9.97 16.46
C LEU A 672 17.85 -10.35 15.23
N SER A 673 16.74 -9.64 15.02
CA SER A 673 15.86 -9.81 13.86
C SER A 673 15.96 -8.61 12.92
N PHE A 674 16.33 -8.83 11.66
CA PHE A 674 16.41 -7.86 10.56
C PHE A 674 15.19 -7.94 9.62
N SER A 675 14.01 -7.98 10.21
CA SER A 675 12.75 -7.95 9.44
C SER A 675 12.27 -6.52 9.32
N ALA A 676 12.04 -6.05 8.09
CA ALA A 676 11.39 -4.78 7.87
C ALA A 676 9.87 -4.95 7.96
N ASN A 677 9.21 -3.94 8.47
CA ASN A 677 7.77 -3.90 8.60
C ASN A 677 7.13 -3.28 7.37
N MET A 678 6.31 -4.05 6.66
CA MET A 678 5.64 -3.62 5.43
C MET A 678 4.66 -2.44 5.60
N ARG A 679 4.25 -2.12 6.84
CA ARG A 679 3.40 -0.93 7.12
C ARG A 679 4.18 0.39 7.04
N TRP A 680 5.50 0.37 6.93
CA TRP A 680 6.34 1.58 6.91
C TRP A 680 6.51 2.19 5.52
N GLY A 681 6.32 3.51 5.42
CA GLY A 681 6.76 4.31 4.28
C GLY A 681 8.25 4.67 4.34
N TYR A 682 9.15 3.68 4.34
CA TYR A 682 10.59 3.86 4.59
C TYR A 682 11.23 4.97 3.74
N ASP A 683 10.84 5.08 2.48
CA ASP A 683 11.36 6.07 1.52
C ASP A 683 11.01 7.52 1.90
N TYR A 684 9.82 7.74 2.48
CA TYR A 684 9.39 9.03 3.02
C TYR A 684 10.10 9.33 4.35
N TYR A 685 10.17 8.32 5.22
CA TYR A 685 10.73 8.44 6.56
C TYR A 685 12.23 8.77 6.56
N LEU A 686 13.03 7.99 5.81
CA LEU A 686 14.49 8.15 5.78
C LEU A 686 14.92 9.42 5.04
N ARG A 687 14.11 9.96 4.12
CA ARG A 687 14.36 11.30 3.50
C ARG A 687 14.27 12.44 4.51
N ARG A 688 13.50 12.27 5.58
CA ARG A 688 13.37 13.26 6.66
C ARG A 688 14.58 13.29 7.60
N PHE A 689 15.37 12.20 7.64
CA PHE A 689 16.50 12.04 8.57
C PHE A 689 17.75 11.46 7.85
N PRO A 690 18.48 12.26 7.04
CA PRO A 690 19.69 11.80 6.34
C PRO A 690 20.88 11.59 7.29
N GLY A 691 21.73 10.59 7.04
CA GLY A 691 22.90 10.29 7.90
C GLY A 691 24.16 9.88 7.13
N SER A 692 25.33 10.34 7.61
CA SER A 692 26.67 10.12 7.04
C SER A 692 27.45 8.94 7.67
N VAL A 693 28.31 8.30 6.86
CA VAL A 693 28.97 6.99 7.06
C VAL A 693 30.07 6.95 8.14
N VAL A 694 30.06 5.93 9.01
CA VAL A 694 31.18 5.46 9.87
C VAL A 694 31.10 3.93 10.06
N ARG A 695 32.25 3.28 10.30
CA ARG A 695 32.48 1.82 10.47
C ARG A 695 31.86 1.22 11.73
N VAL A 696 31.53 -0.08 11.66
CA VAL A 696 30.92 -0.91 12.71
C VAL A 696 31.98 -1.87 13.30
N ASP A 697 31.93 -2.10 14.62
CA ASP A 697 32.78 -3.05 15.36
C ASP A 697 32.05 -4.39 15.64
N GLU A 698 32.81 -5.41 16.05
CA GLU A 698 32.38 -6.80 16.26
C GLU A 698 31.14 -6.96 17.18
N MET A 699 30.23 -7.89 16.83
CA MET A 699 28.97 -8.15 17.55
C MET A 699 28.90 -9.56 18.14
N SER A 700 28.22 -9.73 19.28
CA SER A 700 28.10 -11.00 20.02
C SER A 700 26.87 -11.84 19.69
N VAL A 701 26.26 -11.64 18.52
CA VAL A 701 24.96 -12.24 18.16
C VAL A 701 25.08 -13.76 17.94
N THR A 702 24.17 -14.54 18.54
CA THR A 702 24.11 -16.00 18.37
C THR A 702 22.94 -16.45 17.50
N GLN A 703 21.89 -15.63 17.36
CA GLN A 703 20.75 -15.93 16.50
C GLN A 703 20.39 -14.73 15.61
N LEU A 704 20.28 -15.00 14.31
CA LEU A 704 19.94 -14.02 13.28
C LEU A 704 18.67 -14.45 12.55
N TYR A 705 17.65 -13.60 12.59
CA TYR A 705 16.37 -13.83 11.92
C TYR A 705 16.12 -12.75 10.85
N ILE A 706 15.65 -13.14 9.68
CA ILE A 706 15.31 -12.27 8.54
C ILE A 706 13.99 -12.76 7.97
N GLU A 707 12.99 -11.90 7.90
CA GLU A 707 11.66 -12.23 7.37
C GLU A 707 11.30 -11.27 6.25
N ILE A 708 10.90 -11.82 5.10
CA ILE A 708 10.47 -11.05 3.93
C ILE A 708 9.18 -11.68 3.39
N ASP A 709 8.11 -10.90 3.28
CA ASP A 709 6.92 -11.27 2.52
C ASP A 709 7.23 -11.08 1.03
N HIS A 710 7.64 -12.15 0.36
CA HIS A 710 8.03 -12.07 -1.05
C HIS A 710 6.85 -11.80 -2.00
N TYR A 711 5.61 -12.06 -1.59
CA TYR A 711 4.42 -11.78 -2.38
C TYR A 711 4.13 -10.29 -2.39
N THR A 712 3.97 -9.72 -1.20
CA THR A 712 3.68 -8.29 -1.04
C THR A 712 4.83 -7.45 -1.58
N ASN A 713 6.08 -7.86 -1.36
CA ASN A 713 7.25 -7.13 -1.86
C ASN A 713 7.37 -7.14 -3.40
N GLU A 714 6.85 -8.16 -4.10
CA GLU A 714 6.87 -8.20 -5.57
C GLU A 714 5.62 -7.59 -6.21
N GLU A 715 4.47 -7.57 -5.53
CA GLU A 715 3.26 -6.87 -5.99
C GLU A 715 3.29 -5.36 -5.73
N SER A 716 4.02 -4.89 -4.71
CA SER A 716 4.08 -3.47 -4.36
C SER A 716 4.86 -2.65 -5.41
N HIS A 717 4.36 -1.44 -5.73
CA HIS A 717 5.01 -0.50 -6.66
C HIS A 717 6.41 -0.08 -6.21
N GLU A 718 6.60 0.03 -4.90
CA GLU A 718 7.89 0.22 -4.23
C GLU A 718 8.12 -1.00 -3.32
N ARG A 719 9.22 -1.72 -3.53
CA ARG A 719 9.66 -2.80 -2.63
C ARG A 719 9.97 -2.20 -1.26
N TYR A 720 9.38 -2.73 -0.19
CA TYR A 720 9.66 -2.23 1.16
C TYR A 720 11.03 -2.71 1.69
N VAL A 721 11.56 -3.79 1.11
CA VAL A 721 12.93 -4.28 1.32
C VAL A 721 13.52 -4.66 -0.02
N ASP A 722 14.76 -4.23 -0.30
CA ASP A 722 15.52 -4.77 -1.42
C ASP A 722 16.15 -6.13 -1.01
N PRO A 723 15.66 -7.28 -1.51
CA PRO A 723 16.19 -8.58 -1.13
C PRO A 723 17.65 -8.77 -1.58
N PHE A 724 18.12 -7.99 -2.57
CA PHE A 724 19.48 -8.08 -3.09
C PHE A 724 20.55 -7.57 -2.10
N VAL A 725 20.15 -6.84 -1.06
CA VAL A 725 21.04 -6.43 0.04
C VAL A 725 21.57 -7.66 0.80
N TYR A 726 20.79 -8.74 0.89
CA TYR A 726 21.18 -10.00 1.54
C TYR A 726 22.02 -10.91 0.63
N GLY A 727 22.86 -10.32 -0.22
CA GLY A 727 23.78 -11.00 -1.13
C GLY A 727 25.12 -11.37 -0.48
N ASP A 728 26.13 -11.67 -1.31
CA ASP A 728 27.46 -12.11 -0.87
C ASP A 728 28.11 -11.18 0.16
N GLU A 729 28.13 -9.87 -0.09
CA GLU A 729 28.80 -8.89 0.78
C GLU A 729 28.22 -8.87 2.20
N PHE A 730 26.90 -9.02 2.33
CA PHE A 730 26.23 -9.07 3.61
C PHE A 730 26.62 -10.33 4.39
N TRP A 731 26.55 -11.50 3.76
CA TRP A 731 26.86 -12.76 4.43
C TRP A 731 28.35 -12.92 4.75
N GLU A 732 29.24 -12.37 3.94
CA GLU A 732 30.67 -12.28 4.24
C GLU A 732 30.92 -11.39 5.47
N ALA A 733 30.25 -10.25 5.57
CA ALA A 733 30.32 -9.38 6.75
C ALA A 733 29.76 -10.08 7.99
N VAL A 734 28.61 -10.75 7.89
CA VAL A 734 28.04 -11.54 9.01
C VAL A 734 29.01 -12.62 9.47
N ALA A 735 29.63 -13.35 8.54
CA ALA A 735 30.61 -14.39 8.87
C ALA A 735 31.85 -13.81 9.56
N GLN A 736 32.29 -12.61 9.16
CA GLN A 736 33.44 -11.93 9.74
C GLN A 736 33.16 -11.37 11.15
N TYR A 737 32.02 -10.69 11.33
CA TYR A 737 31.73 -9.91 12.54
C TYR A 737 30.88 -10.66 13.58
N CYS A 738 30.23 -11.77 13.21
CA CYS A 738 29.40 -12.60 14.10
C CYS A 738 29.90 -14.07 14.14
N PRO A 739 31.13 -14.35 14.60
CA PRO A 739 31.71 -15.69 14.52
C PRO A 739 31.06 -16.73 15.45
N LEU A 740 30.26 -16.29 16.43
CA LEU A 740 29.57 -17.13 17.42
C LEU A 740 28.14 -17.51 17.00
N LEU A 741 27.77 -17.23 15.76
CA LEU A 741 26.40 -17.45 15.27
C LEU A 741 26.04 -18.95 15.28
N GLU A 742 24.94 -19.29 15.96
CA GLU A 742 24.42 -20.64 16.10
C GLU A 742 23.23 -20.91 15.17
N ALA A 743 22.40 -19.91 14.88
CA ALA A 743 21.23 -20.05 14.02
C ALA A 743 21.05 -18.85 13.07
N ILE A 744 20.77 -19.15 11.81
CA ILE A 744 20.35 -18.20 10.77
C ILE A 744 19.01 -18.67 10.21
N GLU A 745 18.01 -17.80 10.20
CA GLU A 745 16.72 -18.09 9.58
C GLU A 745 16.29 -16.93 8.69
N MET A 746 16.29 -17.17 7.38
CA MET A 746 15.70 -16.28 6.38
C MET A 746 14.41 -16.93 5.87
N LEU A 747 13.26 -16.39 6.27
CA LEU A 747 11.94 -16.95 6.00
C LEU A 747 11.12 -16.07 5.07
N ASP A 748 10.25 -16.73 4.30
CA ASP A 748 9.19 -16.09 3.53
C ASP A 748 7.91 -16.12 4.35
N SER A 749 7.35 -14.94 4.63
CA SER A 749 6.13 -14.79 5.44
C SER A 749 4.85 -14.71 4.60
N SER A 750 4.92 -14.96 3.29
CA SER A 750 3.75 -14.91 2.42
C SER A 750 2.84 -16.15 2.59
N ASP A 751 1.54 -15.90 2.77
CA ASP A 751 0.50 -16.95 2.82
C ASP A 751 0.11 -17.48 1.42
N GLN A 752 0.57 -16.82 0.36
CA GLN A 752 0.18 -17.10 -1.02
C GLN A 752 1.19 -17.98 -1.76
N PRO A 753 0.74 -18.95 -2.58
CA PRO A 753 1.64 -19.73 -3.40
C PRO A 753 2.35 -18.83 -4.42
N LEU A 754 3.63 -18.56 -4.16
CA LEU A 754 4.44 -17.72 -5.04
C LEU A 754 4.80 -18.44 -6.34
N TYR A 755 4.13 -18.04 -7.42
CA TYR A 755 4.41 -18.56 -8.76
C TYR A 755 5.63 -17.88 -9.42
N ASN A 756 5.94 -16.62 -9.05
CA ASN A 756 6.95 -15.77 -9.69
C ASN A 756 7.90 -15.09 -8.70
N MET A 757 8.29 -15.76 -7.61
CA MET A 757 9.30 -15.24 -6.69
C MET A 757 10.65 -15.02 -7.41
N ARG A 758 11.20 -13.80 -7.35
CA ARG A 758 12.51 -13.49 -7.92
C ARG A 758 13.63 -13.99 -6.99
N PRO A 759 14.64 -14.70 -7.52
CA PRO A 759 15.80 -15.08 -6.73
C PRO A 759 16.65 -13.86 -6.35
N ILE A 760 17.35 -13.97 -5.22
CA ILE A 760 18.40 -13.04 -4.81
C ILE A 760 19.64 -13.30 -5.68
N ASP A 761 19.73 -12.60 -6.80
CA ASP A 761 20.79 -12.76 -7.81
C ASP A 761 22.19 -12.36 -7.30
N THR A 762 22.27 -11.57 -6.22
CA THR A 762 23.53 -11.18 -5.56
C THR A 762 24.07 -12.23 -4.59
N MET A 763 23.29 -13.28 -4.29
CA MET A 763 23.70 -14.39 -3.43
C MET A 763 24.25 -15.53 -4.30
N THR A 764 25.55 -15.78 -4.22
CA THR A 764 26.28 -16.73 -5.06
C THR A 764 26.99 -17.81 -4.23
N SER A 765 27.91 -18.57 -4.84
CA SER A 765 28.73 -19.56 -4.15
C SER A 765 29.56 -18.96 -3.01
N ARG A 766 29.90 -17.66 -3.09
CA ARG A 766 30.65 -16.95 -2.04
C ARG A 766 29.89 -16.92 -0.71
N THR A 767 28.58 -16.65 -0.72
CA THR A 767 27.74 -16.77 0.48
C THR A 767 27.86 -18.16 1.11
N LEU A 768 27.72 -19.23 0.32
CA LEU A 768 27.81 -20.59 0.84
C LEU A 768 29.18 -20.88 1.45
N VAL A 769 30.25 -20.40 0.81
CA VAL A 769 31.63 -20.54 1.31
C VAL A 769 31.80 -19.82 2.65
N ALA A 770 31.33 -18.57 2.76
CA ALA A 770 31.41 -17.80 4.00
C ALA A 770 30.64 -18.47 5.15
N LEU A 771 29.43 -18.97 4.87
CA LEU A 771 28.60 -19.65 5.87
C LEU A 771 29.13 -21.04 6.26
N ALA A 772 29.83 -21.73 5.37
CA ALA A 772 30.48 -23.01 5.67
C ALA A 772 31.58 -22.83 6.75
N ASP A 773 32.28 -21.70 6.75
CA ASP A 773 33.42 -21.42 7.62
C ASP A 773 33.01 -21.03 9.07
N LEU A 774 31.74 -20.71 9.32
CA LEU A 774 31.21 -20.47 10.66
C LEU A 774 31.26 -21.76 11.49
N LYS A 775 31.91 -21.77 12.66
CA LYS A 775 32.15 -23.01 13.43
C LYS A 775 31.03 -23.41 14.38
N TRP A 776 30.20 -22.45 14.79
CA TRP A 776 29.13 -22.64 15.77
C TRP A 776 27.74 -22.80 15.14
N LEU A 777 27.64 -22.59 13.83
CA LEU A 777 26.39 -22.65 13.08
C LEU A 777 25.79 -24.05 13.11
N ARG A 778 24.61 -24.15 13.72
CA ARG A 778 23.80 -25.37 13.88
C ARG A 778 22.65 -25.42 12.89
N GLN A 779 22.02 -24.28 12.61
CA GLN A 779 20.85 -24.20 11.76
C GLN A 779 21.01 -23.00 10.83
N CYS A 780 20.76 -23.20 9.55
CA CYS A 780 20.83 -22.13 8.56
C CYS A 780 19.76 -22.34 7.50
N THR A 781 18.85 -21.39 7.37
CA THR A 781 17.90 -21.30 6.28
C THR A 781 18.18 -20.01 5.53
N ILE A 782 18.52 -20.11 4.24
CA ILE A 782 18.71 -18.95 3.38
C ILE A 782 17.56 -18.83 2.38
N GLY A 783 17.31 -17.59 1.96
CA GLY A 783 16.29 -17.29 0.97
C GLY A 783 16.57 -17.87 -0.42
N PRO A 784 15.62 -17.71 -1.36
CA PRO A 784 15.73 -18.20 -2.73
C PRO A 784 16.90 -17.55 -3.48
N ALA A 785 17.89 -18.37 -3.85
CA ALA A 785 19.13 -17.92 -4.49
C ALA A 785 19.26 -18.42 -5.92
N ARG A 786 20.08 -17.75 -6.73
CA ARG A 786 20.47 -18.23 -8.07
C ARG A 786 21.77 -19.03 -7.99
N LEU A 787 21.70 -20.23 -7.41
CA LEU A 787 22.84 -21.13 -7.24
C LEU A 787 22.91 -22.19 -8.34
N ALA A 788 24.12 -22.66 -8.65
CA ALA A 788 24.38 -23.82 -9.50
C ALA A 788 24.63 -25.08 -8.67
N GLY A 789 24.46 -26.25 -9.28
CA GLY A 789 24.68 -27.54 -8.60
C GLY A 789 26.12 -27.73 -8.11
N ASN A 790 27.10 -27.11 -8.79
CA ASN A 790 28.50 -27.10 -8.37
C ASN A 790 28.73 -26.33 -7.07
N ASP A 791 28.02 -25.21 -6.88
CA ASP A 791 28.16 -24.34 -5.71
C ASP A 791 27.70 -25.07 -4.43
N ILE A 792 26.59 -25.80 -4.54
CA ILE A 792 26.04 -26.62 -3.45
C ILE A 792 26.98 -27.80 -3.14
N PHE A 793 27.60 -28.38 -4.16
CA PHE A 793 28.59 -29.45 -3.99
C PHE A 793 29.86 -28.94 -3.29
N GLU A 794 30.36 -27.78 -3.68
CA GLU A 794 31.50 -27.13 -3.03
C GLU A 794 31.22 -26.79 -1.57
N TYR A 795 30.04 -26.25 -1.27
CA TYR A 795 29.57 -26.04 0.10
C TYR A 795 29.63 -27.34 0.91
N LEU A 796 29.08 -28.43 0.38
CA LEU A 796 29.03 -29.71 1.08
C LEU A 796 30.44 -30.25 1.35
N CYS A 797 31.35 -30.16 0.38
CA CYS A 797 32.75 -30.54 0.54
C CYS A 797 33.45 -29.71 1.62
N ARG A 798 33.25 -28.39 1.60
CA ARG A 798 33.85 -27.46 2.55
C ARG A 798 33.29 -27.67 3.96
N ALA A 799 31.97 -27.71 4.13
CA ALA A 799 31.33 -27.98 5.41
C ALA A 799 31.72 -29.34 6.00
N SER A 800 32.00 -30.34 5.15
CA SER A 800 32.49 -31.65 5.59
C SER A 800 33.99 -31.66 5.95
N SER A 801 34.76 -30.70 5.45
CA SER A 801 36.21 -30.58 5.69
C SER A 801 36.53 -29.62 6.83
N THR A 802 35.71 -28.58 7.04
CA THR A 802 35.88 -27.58 8.08
C THR A 802 35.47 -28.15 9.42
N GLY A 803 36.42 -28.31 10.36
CA GLY A 803 36.14 -28.81 11.70
C GLY A 803 35.18 -27.90 12.46
N GLY A 804 33.94 -28.35 12.65
CA GLY A 804 32.91 -27.64 13.43
C GLY A 804 32.94 -27.99 14.91
N HIS A 805 32.48 -27.07 15.76
CA HIS A 805 32.30 -27.31 17.20
C HIS A 805 30.94 -27.96 17.53
N VAL A 806 30.16 -28.30 16.52
CA VAL A 806 28.79 -28.83 16.62
C VAL A 806 28.73 -30.23 15.99
N ALA A 807 27.95 -31.14 16.57
CA ALA A 807 27.81 -32.51 16.08
C ALA A 807 26.97 -32.63 14.79
N GLU A 808 25.93 -31.81 14.63
CA GLU A 808 25.02 -31.81 13.49
C GLU A 808 24.73 -30.36 13.07
N ARG A 809 24.71 -30.10 11.75
CA ARG A 809 24.39 -28.79 11.17
C ARG A 809 23.27 -28.94 10.16
N GLU A 810 22.15 -28.27 10.32
CA GLU A 810 21.07 -28.22 9.33
C GLU A 810 21.23 -26.99 8.41
N PHE A 811 21.16 -27.22 7.11
CA PHE A 811 21.30 -26.19 6.09
C PHE A 811 20.20 -26.34 5.03
N ASN A 812 19.36 -25.32 4.92
CA ASN A 812 18.20 -25.28 4.03
C ASN A 812 18.45 -24.22 2.94
N ILE A 813 18.50 -24.68 1.69
CA ILE A 813 18.77 -23.86 0.50
C ILE A 813 17.55 -23.87 -0.40
N SER A 814 17.00 -22.68 -0.68
CA SER A 814 15.95 -22.51 -1.68
C SER A 814 16.55 -22.12 -3.04
N ILE A 815 16.18 -22.84 -4.11
CA ILE A 815 16.70 -22.59 -5.47
C ILE A 815 15.68 -21.82 -6.29
N GLY A 816 15.95 -20.53 -6.52
CA GLY A 816 15.10 -19.66 -7.32
C GLY A 816 15.50 -19.58 -8.79
N GLY A 817 14.57 -19.08 -9.60
CA GLY A 817 14.71 -18.84 -11.03
C GLY A 817 14.03 -19.88 -11.92
N HIS A 818 13.75 -19.46 -13.15
CA HIS A 818 13.16 -20.29 -14.21
C HIS A 818 14.11 -20.40 -15.41
N GLU A 819 14.01 -21.50 -16.14
CA GLU A 819 14.58 -21.68 -17.48
C GLU A 819 13.72 -21.00 -18.54
N SER A 820 14.23 -20.91 -19.79
CA SER A 820 13.51 -20.32 -20.93
C SER A 820 12.11 -20.90 -21.14
N ASN A 821 11.90 -22.15 -20.73
CA ASN A 821 10.66 -22.89 -20.92
C ASN A 821 9.71 -22.78 -19.71
N ARG A 822 9.95 -21.82 -18.81
CA ARG A 822 9.21 -21.61 -17.54
C ARG A 822 9.28 -22.81 -16.58
N LEU A 823 10.28 -23.66 -16.73
CA LEU A 823 10.59 -24.73 -15.78
C LEU A 823 11.46 -24.16 -14.65
N ALA A 824 11.20 -24.52 -13.39
CA ALA A 824 12.05 -24.09 -12.28
C ALA A 824 13.49 -24.60 -12.45
N LYS A 825 14.50 -23.72 -12.29
CA LYS A 825 15.92 -24.09 -12.37
C LYS A 825 16.32 -25.15 -11.34
N PHE A 826 15.56 -25.27 -10.25
CA PHE A 826 15.67 -26.32 -9.25
C PHE A 826 15.92 -27.71 -9.86
N TYR A 827 15.17 -28.10 -10.91
CA TYR A 827 15.30 -29.44 -11.50
C TYR A 827 16.69 -29.67 -12.14
N ALA A 828 17.20 -28.71 -12.90
CA ALA A 828 18.53 -28.81 -13.50
C ALA A 828 19.64 -28.77 -12.44
N VAL A 829 19.53 -27.88 -11.46
CA VAL A 829 20.50 -27.72 -10.36
C VAL A 829 20.66 -29.00 -9.55
N VAL A 830 19.54 -29.64 -9.18
CA VAL A 830 19.54 -30.90 -8.44
C VAL A 830 20.24 -32.02 -9.22
N VAL A 831 20.00 -32.14 -10.53
CA VAL A 831 20.66 -33.17 -11.35
C VAL A 831 22.17 -32.93 -11.44
N VAL A 832 22.61 -31.69 -11.68
CA VAL A 832 24.04 -31.36 -11.72
C VAL A 832 24.73 -31.68 -10.39
N PHE A 833 24.11 -31.26 -9.28
CA PHE A 833 24.60 -31.56 -7.93
C PHE A 833 24.71 -33.07 -7.68
N LEU A 834 23.67 -33.84 -8.02
CA LEU A 834 23.66 -35.29 -7.86
C LEU A 834 24.68 -35.99 -8.76
N LYS A 835 24.95 -35.49 -9.97
CA LYS A 835 25.99 -36.04 -10.86
C LYS A 835 27.38 -35.85 -10.26
N LEU A 836 27.69 -34.69 -9.70
CA LEU A 836 28.95 -34.45 -8.99
C LEU A 836 29.13 -35.35 -7.76
N LEU A 837 28.05 -35.55 -7.00
CA LEU A 837 28.03 -36.54 -5.91
C LEU A 837 28.23 -37.98 -6.43
N ALA A 838 27.63 -38.32 -7.57
CA ALA A 838 27.77 -39.64 -8.20
C ALA A 838 29.17 -39.88 -8.77
N GLU A 839 29.94 -38.82 -9.07
CA GLU A 839 31.32 -38.91 -9.54
C GLU A 839 32.31 -39.05 -8.37
N THR A 840 32.00 -38.43 -7.24
CA THR A 840 32.87 -38.36 -6.05
C THR A 840 32.67 -39.54 -5.10
N SER A 841 33.73 -40.05 -4.46
CA SER A 841 33.62 -41.09 -3.43
C SER A 841 33.34 -40.50 -2.05
N GLU A 842 32.72 -41.27 -1.16
CA GLU A 842 32.41 -40.85 0.21
C GLU A 842 33.66 -40.43 1.02
N GLU A 843 34.82 -41.07 0.73
CA GLU A 843 36.11 -40.73 1.33
C GLU A 843 36.60 -39.34 0.87
N THR A 844 36.55 -39.07 -0.43
CA THR A 844 36.96 -37.77 -1.00
C THR A 844 36.02 -36.62 -0.64
N LEU A 845 34.75 -36.93 -0.36
CA LEU A 845 33.77 -35.95 0.14
C LEU A 845 34.12 -35.46 1.56
N GLY A 846 35.00 -36.18 2.28
CA GLY A 846 35.35 -35.89 3.66
C GLY A 846 34.30 -36.36 4.68
N ALA A 847 33.18 -36.93 4.22
CA ALA A 847 32.07 -37.37 5.07
C ALA A 847 32.45 -38.48 6.06
N ALA A 848 33.38 -39.37 5.68
CA ALA A 848 33.89 -40.44 6.55
C ALA A 848 34.77 -39.91 7.70
N SER A 849 35.46 -38.79 7.49
CA SER A 849 36.34 -38.12 8.47
C SER A 849 35.67 -36.96 9.21
N CYS A 850 34.48 -36.55 8.79
CA CYS A 850 33.83 -35.36 9.30
C CYS A 850 33.22 -35.59 10.70
N SER A 851 33.62 -34.78 11.67
CA SER A 851 33.03 -34.77 13.02
C SER A 851 31.64 -34.09 13.05
N MET A 852 31.36 -33.20 12.10
CA MET A 852 30.13 -32.41 12.00
C MET A 852 29.32 -32.87 10.79
N LYS A 853 28.23 -33.61 11.01
CA LYS A 853 27.44 -34.14 9.90
C LYS A 853 26.44 -33.09 9.38
N PRO A 854 26.58 -32.56 8.16
CA PRO A 854 25.64 -31.60 7.63
C PRO A 854 24.33 -32.31 7.23
N HIS A 855 23.18 -31.77 7.57
CA HIS A 855 21.88 -32.11 7.04
C HIS A 855 21.53 -31.05 6.00
N LEU A 856 21.52 -31.42 4.73
CA LEU A 856 21.28 -30.49 3.62
C LEU A 856 19.87 -30.70 3.07
N HIS A 857 19.07 -29.65 3.03
CA HIS A 857 17.79 -29.63 2.35
C HIS A 857 17.82 -28.62 1.21
N ILE A 858 17.52 -29.07 0.00
CA ILE A 858 17.39 -28.21 -1.18
C ILE A 858 15.90 -28.14 -1.51
N THR A 859 15.31 -26.96 -1.44
CA THR A 859 13.88 -26.75 -1.63
C THR A 859 13.57 -26.07 -2.96
N ASN A 860 12.43 -26.45 -3.54
CA ASN A 860 11.83 -25.76 -4.66
C ASN A 860 10.81 -24.75 -4.13
N PRO A 861 11.07 -23.43 -4.25
CA PRO A 861 10.14 -22.41 -3.74
C PRO A 861 8.85 -22.31 -4.55
N TYR A 862 8.80 -22.87 -5.76
CA TYR A 862 7.67 -22.72 -6.66
C TYR A 862 6.62 -23.83 -6.50
N ASN A 863 5.35 -23.44 -6.52
CA ASN A 863 4.20 -24.36 -6.52
C ASN A 863 3.70 -24.74 -7.93
N SER A 864 4.44 -24.37 -8.97
CA SER A 864 4.07 -24.65 -10.37
C SER A 864 4.15 -26.14 -10.70
N LYS A 865 3.07 -26.69 -11.27
CA LYS A 865 3.01 -28.10 -11.70
C LYS A 865 3.81 -28.28 -12.99
N VAL A 866 4.51 -29.41 -13.10
CA VAL A 866 5.24 -29.78 -14.33
C VAL A 866 4.36 -30.57 -15.30
N ARG A 867 4.64 -30.47 -16.60
CA ARG A 867 3.95 -31.27 -17.62
C ARG A 867 4.27 -32.76 -17.42
N GLN A 868 3.24 -33.60 -17.43
CA GLN A 868 3.36 -35.03 -17.16
C GLN A 868 4.35 -35.76 -18.09
N ILE A 869 4.39 -35.38 -19.37
CA ILE A 869 5.31 -35.99 -20.36
C ILE A 869 6.77 -35.67 -20.03
N TRP A 870 7.06 -34.42 -19.67
CA TRP A 870 8.39 -34.00 -19.25
C TRP A 870 8.79 -34.66 -17.93
N ALA A 871 7.86 -34.71 -16.96
CA ALA A 871 8.08 -35.32 -15.65
C ALA A 871 8.47 -36.80 -15.76
N GLU A 872 7.79 -37.54 -16.66
CA GLU A 872 8.11 -38.94 -16.92
C GLU A 872 9.52 -39.14 -17.50
N GLY A 873 9.92 -38.31 -18.46
CA GLY A 873 11.26 -38.34 -19.04
C GLY A 873 12.33 -37.98 -18.00
N TYR A 874 12.17 -36.86 -17.30
CA TYR A 874 13.09 -36.42 -16.25
C TYR A 874 13.29 -37.48 -15.15
N MET A 875 12.21 -38.11 -14.69
CA MET A 875 12.28 -39.15 -13.66
C MET A 875 13.00 -40.41 -14.15
N ARG A 876 12.72 -40.85 -15.38
CA ARG A 876 13.26 -42.09 -15.94
C ARG A 876 14.72 -41.93 -16.37
N ASP A 877 15.03 -40.84 -17.06
CA ASP A 877 16.27 -40.68 -17.81
C ASP A 877 17.35 -39.93 -17.00
N GLU A 878 16.98 -39.02 -16.09
CA GLU A 878 17.93 -38.20 -15.33
C GLU A 878 17.95 -38.54 -13.83
N LEU A 879 16.82 -38.41 -13.12
CA LEU A 879 16.80 -38.45 -11.66
C LEU A 879 16.99 -39.85 -11.06
N LYS A 880 16.24 -40.87 -11.50
CA LYS A 880 16.37 -42.23 -10.95
C LYS A 880 17.75 -42.85 -11.18
N PRO A 881 18.35 -42.76 -12.38
CA PRO A 881 19.68 -43.32 -12.63
C PRO A 881 20.73 -42.69 -11.74
N VAL A 882 20.75 -41.35 -11.62
CA VAL A 882 21.77 -40.67 -10.81
C VAL A 882 21.61 -40.98 -9.32
N LEU A 883 20.38 -41.02 -8.79
CA LEU A 883 20.11 -41.37 -7.40
C LEU A 883 20.57 -42.80 -7.05
N ALA A 884 20.46 -43.74 -7.99
CA ALA A 884 20.95 -45.11 -7.78
C ALA A 884 22.48 -45.14 -7.61
N VAL A 885 23.21 -44.41 -8.46
CA VAL A 885 24.68 -44.30 -8.39
C VAL A 885 25.13 -43.60 -7.11
N VAL A 886 24.49 -42.48 -6.73
CA VAL A 886 24.84 -41.76 -5.49
C VAL A 886 24.64 -42.67 -4.28
N ARG A 887 23.53 -43.43 -4.23
CA ARG A 887 23.26 -44.36 -3.14
C ARG A 887 24.28 -45.50 -3.04
N GLU A 888 24.83 -45.94 -4.16
CA GLU A 888 25.88 -46.95 -4.19
C GLU A 888 27.22 -46.39 -3.70
N LYS A 889 27.58 -45.18 -4.12
CA LYS A 889 28.84 -44.53 -3.73
C LYS A 889 28.87 -43.94 -2.31
N HIS A 890 27.72 -43.57 -1.75
CA HIS A 890 27.60 -42.92 -0.43
C HIS A 890 26.68 -43.71 0.51
N PRO A 891 27.04 -44.94 0.91
CA PRO A 891 26.19 -45.80 1.75
C PRO A 891 25.86 -45.23 3.14
N SER A 892 26.65 -44.28 3.68
CA SER A 892 26.34 -43.65 4.98
C SER A 892 25.34 -42.50 4.90
N MET A 893 25.04 -42.03 3.68
CA MET A 893 24.18 -40.88 3.40
C MET A 893 22.79 -41.36 2.96
N ALA A 894 21.75 -40.89 3.63
CA ALA A 894 20.36 -41.12 3.24
C ALA A 894 19.86 -39.95 2.41
N ILE A 895 19.36 -40.25 1.20
CA ILE A 895 18.77 -39.27 0.28
C ILE A 895 17.27 -39.50 0.21
N GLU A 896 16.51 -38.42 0.33
CA GLU A 896 15.05 -38.43 0.29
C GLU A 896 14.53 -37.31 -0.62
N VAL A 897 13.67 -37.67 -1.57
CA VAL A 897 13.03 -36.73 -2.50
C VAL A 897 11.56 -36.55 -2.10
N SER A 898 11.18 -35.34 -1.75
CA SER A 898 9.79 -34.99 -1.40
C SER A 898 9.00 -34.66 -2.67
N ILE A 899 7.98 -35.46 -2.98
CA ILE A 899 7.30 -35.42 -4.28
C ILE A 899 5.77 -35.42 -4.12
N GLY A 900 5.08 -34.64 -4.95
CA GLY A 900 3.62 -34.50 -4.95
C GLY A 900 3.00 -35.10 -6.22
N GLY A 901 1.86 -35.79 -6.05
CA GLY A 901 1.08 -36.34 -7.16
C GLY A 901 1.80 -37.41 -7.98
N ARG A 902 2.58 -38.28 -7.32
CA ARG A 902 3.38 -39.29 -7.99
C ARG A 902 2.53 -40.47 -8.47
N ASN A 903 2.74 -40.88 -9.72
CA ASN A 903 2.22 -42.14 -10.27
C ASN A 903 3.28 -42.81 -11.15
N GLY A 904 3.97 -43.83 -10.63
CA GLY A 904 5.07 -44.50 -11.33
C GLY A 904 6.26 -43.57 -11.59
N ASN A 905 6.49 -43.23 -12.88
CA ASN A 905 7.49 -42.26 -13.31
C ASN A 905 6.94 -40.83 -13.44
N LYS A 906 5.62 -40.65 -13.37
CA LYS A 906 4.96 -39.34 -13.47
C LYS A 906 4.86 -38.67 -12.10
N PHE A 907 4.89 -37.35 -12.09
CA PHE A 907 4.72 -36.54 -10.88
C PHE A 907 4.22 -35.14 -11.23
N ASN A 908 3.59 -34.47 -10.27
CA ASN A 908 3.10 -33.10 -10.43
C ASN A 908 4.15 -32.06 -10.02
N LEU A 909 4.88 -32.31 -8.93
CA LEU A 909 5.85 -31.37 -8.35
C LEU A 909 6.87 -32.13 -7.50
N ILE A 910 8.14 -31.73 -7.54
CA ILE A 910 9.13 -32.07 -6.50
C ILE A 910 9.27 -30.84 -5.61
N ARG A 911 9.03 -31.01 -4.30
CA ARG A 911 9.16 -29.93 -3.30
C ARG A 911 10.60 -29.75 -2.81
N GLY A 912 11.40 -30.82 -2.81
CA GLY A 912 12.78 -30.72 -2.38
C GLY A 912 13.53 -32.05 -2.31
N LEU A 913 14.83 -31.95 -2.05
CA LEU A 913 15.79 -33.02 -1.84
C LEU A 913 16.40 -32.87 -0.44
N SER A 914 16.45 -33.94 0.35
CA SER A 914 17.09 -33.95 1.67
C SER A 914 18.21 -34.98 1.73
N LEU A 915 19.35 -34.60 2.30
CA LEU A 915 20.53 -35.42 2.51
C LEU A 915 20.81 -35.50 4.01
N THR A 916 20.81 -36.71 4.58
CA THR A 916 21.00 -36.90 6.02
C THR A 916 21.96 -38.03 6.39
N TRP A 917 22.77 -37.82 7.43
CA TRP A 917 23.79 -38.77 7.88
C TRP A 917 23.40 -39.36 9.24
N ARG A 918 22.36 -40.20 9.31
CA ARG A 918 21.94 -40.87 10.56
C ARG A 918 21.84 -42.38 10.46
N SER A 919 22.35 -43.07 11.50
CA SER A 919 22.71 -44.50 11.50
C SER A 919 21.59 -45.51 11.79
N ARG A 920 20.31 -45.12 11.89
CA ARG A 920 19.26 -46.01 12.44
C ARG A 920 17.95 -46.19 11.66
N SER A 921 17.85 -45.74 10.40
CA SER A 921 16.63 -45.95 9.59
C SER A 921 16.96 -46.62 8.26
N ARG A 922 17.19 -47.93 8.29
CA ARG A 922 17.48 -48.79 7.12
C ARG A 922 16.33 -48.91 6.09
N ARG A 923 15.25 -48.14 6.21
CA ARG A 923 14.07 -48.22 5.33
C ARG A 923 13.32 -46.88 5.20
N ARG A 924 13.96 -45.84 4.68
CA ARG A 924 13.19 -44.76 4.02
C ARG A 924 13.12 -45.06 2.53
N THR A 925 11.92 -44.91 1.97
CA THR A 925 11.72 -44.90 0.53
C THR A 925 12.48 -43.70 -0.04
N LEU A 926 13.16 -43.89 -1.18
CA LEU A 926 13.89 -42.80 -1.89
C LEU A 926 13.01 -41.58 -2.16
N PHE A 927 11.70 -41.81 -2.25
CA PHE A 927 10.70 -40.78 -2.46
C PHE A 927 9.72 -40.80 -1.29
N ARG A 928 9.38 -39.62 -0.82
CA ARG A 928 8.33 -39.38 0.17
C ARG A 928 7.19 -38.67 -0.54
N ASP A 929 6.04 -39.34 -0.65
CA ASP A 929 4.83 -38.73 -1.18
C ASP A 929 4.27 -37.73 -0.16
N ILE A 930 3.81 -36.59 -0.66
CA ILE A 930 3.21 -35.52 0.15
C ILE A 930 1.70 -35.61 -0.03
N ASP A 931 0.98 -36.03 1.02
CA ASP A 931 -0.48 -36.11 1.03
C ASP A 931 -1.10 -34.69 1.08
N GLY A 932 -2.22 -34.51 0.36
CA GLY A 932 -2.80 -33.20 0.07
C GLY A 932 -3.47 -32.51 1.26
N GLU A 933 -2.91 -31.38 1.69
CA GLU A 933 -3.62 -30.38 2.52
C GLU A 933 -3.49 -28.93 1.99
N THR A 934 -2.97 -28.72 0.77
CA THR A 934 -2.95 -27.38 0.12
C THR A 934 -3.70 -27.32 -1.22
N THR A 935 -4.57 -28.29 -1.51
CA THR A 935 -5.52 -28.19 -2.63
C THR A 935 -6.81 -27.54 -2.15
N GLY A 936 -6.76 -26.22 -1.95
CA GLY A 936 -7.96 -25.40 -1.89
C GLY A 936 -8.63 -25.36 -3.25
N ARG A 937 -9.73 -26.11 -3.38
CA ARG A 937 -10.84 -26.01 -4.34
C ARG A 937 -10.48 -25.95 -5.83
N ASP A 938 -10.78 -27.07 -6.50
CA ASP A 938 -10.86 -27.17 -7.95
C ASP A 938 -11.76 -26.08 -8.57
N SER A 939 -11.22 -25.39 -9.55
CA SER A 939 -11.94 -25.04 -10.77
C SER A 939 -11.04 -25.36 -11.97
N ASP A 940 -11.48 -26.33 -12.77
CA ASP A 940 -10.94 -26.64 -14.08
C ASP A 940 -10.80 -25.36 -14.91
N SER A 941 -9.56 -24.96 -15.17
CA SER A 941 -9.23 -24.20 -16.37
C SER A 941 -7.80 -24.50 -16.77
N ASP A 942 -7.67 -25.29 -17.84
CA ASP A 942 -6.48 -25.29 -18.69
C ASP A 942 -6.28 -23.87 -19.23
N VAL A 943 -5.59 -23.00 -18.49
CA VAL A 943 -5.05 -21.77 -19.06
C VAL A 943 -3.67 -22.08 -19.61
N SER A 944 -3.69 -22.47 -20.88
CA SER A 944 -2.54 -22.56 -21.75
C SER A 944 -1.72 -21.26 -21.73
N ILE A 945 -0.60 -21.29 -21.03
CA ILE A 945 0.44 -20.26 -21.15
C ILE A 945 1.24 -20.54 -22.44
N TYR A 946 0.64 -20.39 -23.62
CA TYR A 946 1.35 -20.22 -24.90
C TYR A 946 0.35 -19.69 -25.94
N SER A 947 0.33 -18.37 -26.14
CA SER A 947 -0.15 -17.75 -27.38
C SER A 947 0.64 -16.46 -27.59
N GLY A 948 1.91 -16.66 -27.93
CA GLY A 948 2.75 -15.70 -28.63
C GLY A 948 3.45 -16.51 -29.71
N GLY A 949 2.91 -16.48 -30.92
CA GLY A 949 3.44 -17.24 -32.04
C GLY A 949 2.91 -16.63 -33.32
N GLY A 950 3.74 -15.79 -33.94
CA GLY A 950 3.60 -15.47 -35.35
C GLY A 950 3.68 -16.76 -36.17
N SER A 951 2.95 -16.78 -37.29
CA SER A 951 3.13 -17.77 -38.34
C SER A 951 3.15 -17.02 -39.65
N ASP A 952 4.31 -17.00 -40.28
CA ASP A 952 4.42 -16.98 -41.73
C ASP A 952 4.69 -18.42 -42.19
N ASP A 953 3.97 -18.74 -43.25
CA ASP A 953 4.24 -19.68 -44.31
C ASP A 953 4.04 -21.21 -44.16
N SER A 954 3.14 -21.64 -45.05
CA SER A 954 3.13 -22.86 -45.86
C SER A 954 2.46 -24.12 -45.29
N MET A 955 1.16 -24.22 -45.57
CA MET A 955 0.47 -25.52 -45.75
C MET A 955 0.67 -26.00 -47.19
N GLY A 956 1.07 -27.27 -47.32
CA GLY A 956 0.87 -28.08 -48.51
C GLY A 956 -0.26 -29.08 -48.25
N ASP A 957 -1.31 -28.94 -49.06
CA ASP A 957 -2.22 -29.93 -49.65
C ASP A 957 -2.42 -31.30 -48.99
N SER A 958 -3.69 -31.64 -48.79
CA SER A 958 -4.47 -32.68 -49.52
C SER A 958 -5.54 -33.26 -48.59
N GLU A 959 -6.81 -33.03 -48.96
CA GLU A 959 -7.78 -34.09 -49.34
C GLU A 959 -8.48 -34.69 -48.09
N ASP A 960 -9.81 -34.83 -47.99
CA ASP A 960 -10.79 -34.98 -49.05
C ASP A 960 -12.24 -34.95 -48.49
N GLU A 961 -13.19 -34.78 -49.43
CA GLU A 961 -14.58 -35.27 -49.46
C GLU A 961 -15.66 -34.56 -48.61
N ASN A 962 -16.54 -33.76 -49.25
CA ASN A 962 -17.81 -34.12 -49.94
C ASN A 962 -19.03 -33.95 -48.99
N MET A 963 -20.19 -33.41 -49.35
CA MET A 963 -20.86 -33.16 -50.63
C MET A 963 -22.09 -32.25 -50.39
N GLU A 964 -22.43 -31.43 -51.39
CA GLU A 964 -23.79 -31.12 -51.93
C GLU A 964 -24.85 -30.43 -51.02
N GLU A 965 -25.75 -29.55 -51.50
CA GLU A 965 -26.13 -29.07 -52.84
C GLU A 965 -27.02 -27.80 -52.67
N ASN A 966 -26.98 -26.94 -53.69
CA ASN A 966 -27.83 -25.77 -54.01
C ASN A 966 -27.62 -24.43 -53.29
#